data_AF-A0A1I6X1V7-F1
#
_entry.id   AF-A0A1I6X1V7-F1
#
_cell.length_a   1.000
_cell.length_b   1.000
_cell.length_c   1.000
_cell.angle_alpha   90.00
_cell.angle_beta   90.00
_cell.angle_gamma   90.00
#
_symmetry.space_group_name_H-M   'P 1'
#
loop_
_entity.id
_entity.type
_entity.pdbx_description
1 polymer ?
#
loop_
_entity_poly.entity_id
_entity_poly.type
_entity_poly.pdbx_seq_one_letter_code
_entity_poly.pdbx_strand_id
1 'polypeptide(L)'
;MTNIVVIGAGYAGVLATKKLEKKLRKKKLADETQITLIDKHPYHTMLTELHEVAACRVGEESVKMNLDQIFAGRKVNVVLDTVTKVDFENCKVQGKNNAYDYDYLVVAAGSKPTYFGVEGAEENSYTLWSYDDAVKLRDRIHDCFRMAADETDEAKRKELLSFYVVGAGFTGVEMVGELAEYTPILCKRFNIKREDVTIVDVDGLSRPVPILPEKLSNKVDKRLRKMGVDVVMNASVVGVGKNFIKLKKNDEITEHVAGTVIWTAGIESSEITSDIAKEVTSGGRGRIQVDEHLRSVDHENVYVIGDNMLYTAPGEERPVPQMVENAEHSAATVAKNIMADITKQGEMEAYNPKFHGVMVCVGGRYGVARGGMAKHQINFASFFAMFAKHFINIIYFIQVMGWTKVISYLKHEFFTIRNRRSFLGGHFSNRTPSFMLVPLRLWVGAVWVYEGVMKILEGWFEKPMLTGFFGGANTWFDTLLGRIDPAAADAVASASTEAVDAVASASTAVADAAVQTGTVIFDWNFKLFETILVSGTDLASSTLSDIAFKIQVPFVDWFVNNVVLASDGMQMFMQIFIVIMEILIGLGLMGGCFTFLSAGVSLVLQAMFVTTTGLYLNTFWMIFAGIALLIGGGYTLGIDYYLMPFLKKNWQKVKWARKWYLYND
;
A
#
# COMPACT_ATOMS: atom_id res chain seq x y z
N MET A 1 -26.71 28.79 -3.41
CA MET A 1 -25.70 27.72 -3.42
C MET A 1 -25.46 27.36 -1.97
N THR A 2 -25.59 26.09 -1.58
CA THR A 2 -25.38 25.67 -0.18
C THR A 2 -23.89 25.57 0.11
N ASN A 3 -23.41 26.26 1.14
CA ASN A 3 -22.01 26.34 1.52
C ASN A 3 -21.70 25.36 2.65
N ILE A 4 -20.78 24.44 2.41
CA ILE A 4 -20.32 23.48 3.40
C ILE A 4 -18.85 23.73 3.67
N VAL A 5 -18.52 24.19 4.88
CA VAL A 5 -17.14 24.43 5.29
C VAL A 5 -16.66 23.27 6.17
N VAL A 6 -15.50 22.71 5.84
CA VAL A 6 -14.85 21.65 6.61
C VAL A 6 -13.52 22.18 7.12
N ILE A 7 -13.35 22.20 8.44
CA ILE A 7 -12.10 22.61 9.09
C ILE A 7 -11.24 21.38 9.36
N GLY A 8 -10.06 21.34 8.77
CA GLY A 8 -9.06 20.30 8.97
C GLY A 8 -9.12 19.19 7.92
N ALA A 9 -7.99 18.88 7.31
CA ALA A 9 -7.81 17.82 6.32
C ALA A 9 -7.07 16.59 6.91
N GLY A 10 -7.38 16.26 8.16
CA GLY A 10 -7.01 14.98 8.78
C GLY A 10 -7.83 13.80 8.25
N TYR A 11 -7.75 12.64 8.91
CA TYR A 11 -8.50 11.43 8.55
C TYR A 11 -10.01 11.70 8.42
N ALA A 12 -10.60 12.37 9.41
CA ALA A 12 -12.04 12.62 9.46
C ALA A 12 -12.48 13.60 8.36
N GLY A 13 -11.81 14.75 8.25
CA GLY A 13 -12.18 15.81 7.30
C GLY A 13 -12.02 15.40 5.84
N VAL A 14 -10.93 14.70 5.50
CA VAL A 14 -10.72 14.18 4.13
C VAL A 14 -11.81 13.17 3.77
N LEU A 15 -12.08 12.19 4.64
CA LEU A 15 -13.08 11.17 4.38
C LEU A 15 -14.50 11.76 4.32
N ALA A 16 -14.83 12.69 5.23
CA ALA A 16 -16.14 13.34 5.25
C ALA A 16 -16.37 14.10 3.95
N THR A 17 -15.42 14.94 3.54
CA THR A 17 -15.45 15.70 2.29
C THR A 17 -15.62 14.78 1.07
N LYS A 18 -14.84 13.69 0.99
CA LYS A 18 -14.94 12.73 -0.13
C LYS A 18 -16.28 12.00 -0.17
N LYS A 19 -16.79 11.57 0.99
CA LYS A 19 -18.08 10.85 1.10
C LYS A 19 -19.24 11.78 0.77
N LEU A 20 -19.18 13.03 1.23
CA LEU A 20 -20.16 14.07 0.96
C LEU A 20 -20.20 14.44 -0.53
N GLU A 21 -19.06 14.75 -1.16
CA GLU A 21 -18.99 15.05 -2.60
C GLU A 21 -19.55 13.89 -3.44
N LYS A 22 -19.21 12.65 -3.09
CA LYS A 22 -19.71 11.46 -3.77
C LYS A 22 -21.24 11.35 -3.68
N LYS A 23 -21.83 11.69 -2.53
CA LYS A 23 -23.29 11.66 -2.32
C LYS A 23 -23.99 12.79 -3.06
N LEU A 24 -23.50 14.03 -2.95
CA LEU A 24 -24.03 15.20 -3.68
C LEU A 24 -24.04 14.95 -5.18
N ARG A 25 -22.94 14.42 -5.74
CA ARG A 25 -22.86 14.07 -7.16
C ARG A 25 -23.87 13.00 -7.55
N LYS A 26 -24.05 11.95 -6.74
CA LYS A 26 -25.06 10.90 -7.00
C LYS A 26 -26.49 11.47 -7.02
N LYS A 27 -26.77 12.46 -6.18
CA LYS A 27 -28.06 13.15 -6.10
C LYS A 27 -28.19 14.34 -7.07
N LYS A 28 -27.19 14.58 -7.92
CA LYS A 28 -27.12 15.71 -8.88
C LYS A 28 -27.16 17.11 -8.23
N LEU A 29 -26.79 17.23 -6.96
CA LEU A 29 -26.74 18.50 -6.21
C LEU A 29 -25.36 19.17 -6.20
N ALA A 30 -24.39 18.58 -6.88
CA ALA A 30 -23.01 19.06 -6.86
C ALA A 30 -22.81 20.43 -7.57
N ASP A 31 -23.78 20.89 -8.35
CA ASP A 31 -23.79 22.24 -8.95
C ASP A 31 -24.47 23.28 -8.06
N GLU A 32 -25.28 22.83 -7.09
CA GLU A 32 -26.02 23.68 -6.15
C GLU A 32 -25.32 23.82 -4.81
N THR A 33 -24.25 23.05 -4.58
CA THR A 33 -23.50 22.98 -3.33
C THR A 33 -22.02 23.28 -3.56
N GLN A 34 -21.41 24.08 -2.68
CA GLN A 34 -19.98 24.31 -2.62
C GLN A 34 -19.40 23.71 -1.34
N ILE A 35 -18.43 22.80 -1.48
CA ILE A 35 -17.67 22.29 -0.33
C ILE A 35 -16.32 23.00 -0.29
N THR A 36 -16.01 23.66 0.82
CA THR A 36 -14.72 24.31 1.08
C THR A 36 -14.01 23.58 2.21
N LEU A 37 -12.92 22.88 1.89
CA LEU A 37 -12.05 22.21 2.86
C LEU A 37 -10.86 23.11 3.18
N ILE A 38 -10.74 23.53 4.44
CA ILE A 38 -9.69 24.45 4.90
C ILE A 38 -8.68 23.67 5.74
N ASP A 39 -7.40 23.74 5.36
CA ASP A 39 -6.31 23.18 6.16
C ASP A 39 -5.09 24.10 6.13
N LYS A 40 -4.26 24.03 7.18
CA LYS A 40 -3.02 24.81 7.30
C LYS A 40 -1.88 24.26 6.44
N HIS A 41 -2.03 23.05 5.90
CA HIS A 41 -1.07 22.42 5.00
C HIS A 41 -1.73 21.95 3.69
N PRO A 42 -1.00 21.93 2.56
CA PRO A 42 -1.54 21.49 1.27
C PRO A 42 -1.63 19.95 1.14
N TYR A 43 -1.42 19.21 2.24
CA TYR A 43 -1.36 17.76 2.25
C TYR A 43 -2.07 17.20 3.50
N HIS A 44 -2.65 16.02 3.33
CA HIS A 44 -3.10 15.15 4.41
C HIS A 44 -1.91 14.30 4.91
N THR A 45 -1.75 14.20 6.22
CA THR A 45 -0.68 13.44 6.87
C THR A 45 -1.18 12.12 7.45
N MET A 46 -0.44 11.03 7.20
CA MET A 46 -0.60 9.75 7.88
C MET A 46 -0.01 9.82 9.30
N LEU A 47 -0.82 10.29 10.25
CA LEU A 47 -0.38 10.43 11.65
C LEU A 47 0.04 9.08 12.25
N THR A 48 -0.57 7.98 11.82
CA THR A 48 -0.25 6.63 12.30
C THR A 48 1.14 6.13 11.89
N GLU A 49 1.82 6.79 10.96
CA GLU A 49 3.12 6.33 10.43
C GLU A 49 4.27 7.31 10.73
N LEU A 50 4.04 8.34 11.56
CA LEU A 50 5.04 9.36 11.88
C LEU A 50 6.29 8.77 12.54
N HIS A 51 6.13 7.74 13.37
CA HIS A 51 7.23 7.04 14.04
C HIS A 51 8.22 6.42 13.04
N GLU A 52 7.72 6.00 11.87
CA GLU A 52 8.54 5.39 10.83
C GLU A 52 9.46 6.42 10.14
N VAL A 53 8.95 7.65 9.95
CA VAL A 53 9.72 8.77 9.39
C VAL A 53 10.72 9.30 10.43
N ALA A 54 10.27 9.47 11.67
CA ALA A 54 11.12 9.94 12.78
C ALA A 54 12.34 9.04 12.99
N ALA A 55 12.20 7.72 12.80
CA ALA A 55 13.31 6.77 12.89
C ALA A 55 13.94 6.42 11.53
N CYS A 56 13.72 7.22 10.48
CA CYS A 56 14.33 7.08 9.15
C CYS A 56 14.15 5.67 8.52
N ARG A 57 13.02 5.03 8.78
CA ARG A 57 12.66 3.75 8.15
C ARG A 57 12.15 3.96 6.73
N VAL A 58 11.26 4.93 6.56
CA VAL A 58 10.70 5.38 5.28
C VAL A 58 11.00 6.85 5.03
N GLY A 59 10.86 7.28 3.78
CA GLY A 59 10.98 8.68 3.39
C GLY A 59 9.74 9.49 3.77
N GLU A 60 9.88 10.80 3.82
CA GLU A 60 8.83 11.76 4.18
C GLU A 60 7.59 11.69 3.26
N GLU A 61 7.81 11.32 2.01
CA GLU A 61 6.77 11.14 1.00
C GLU A 61 5.78 10.02 1.34
N SER A 62 6.16 9.07 2.21
CA SER A 62 5.29 7.95 2.57
C SER A 62 4.05 8.45 3.35
N VAL A 63 4.24 9.45 4.21
CA VAL A 63 3.20 9.96 5.12
C VAL A 63 2.44 11.17 4.58
N LYS A 64 2.86 11.75 3.45
CA LYS A 64 2.18 12.87 2.81
C LYS A 64 1.27 12.43 1.67
N MET A 65 0.11 13.07 1.58
CA MET A 65 -0.81 12.94 0.46
C MET A 65 -1.35 14.32 0.07
N ASN A 66 -1.01 14.82 -1.11
CA ASN A 66 -1.43 16.15 -1.56
C ASN A 66 -2.97 16.23 -1.67
N LEU A 67 -3.58 17.26 -1.09
CA LEU A 67 -5.03 17.44 -1.08
C LEU A 67 -5.59 17.61 -2.50
N ASP A 68 -4.88 18.34 -3.35
CA ASP A 68 -5.24 18.50 -4.78
C ASP A 68 -5.31 17.16 -5.52
N GLN A 69 -4.44 16.21 -5.17
CA GLN A 69 -4.46 14.88 -5.75
C GLN A 69 -5.62 14.06 -5.20
N ILE A 70 -5.87 14.12 -3.88
CA ILE A 70 -7.00 13.46 -3.21
C ILE A 70 -8.34 13.89 -3.84
N PHE A 71 -8.52 15.19 -4.10
CA PHE A 71 -9.76 15.76 -4.61
C PHE A 71 -9.77 16.01 -6.12
N ALA A 72 -8.77 15.55 -6.85
CA ALA A 72 -8.74 15.69 -8.30
C ALA A 72 -9.98 15.10 -8.98
N GLY A 73 -10.59 15.88 -9.88
CA GLY A 73 -11.82 15.47 -10.57
C GLY A 73 -13.07 15.49 -9.70
N ARG A 74 -13.01 16.11 -8.51
CA ARG A 74 -14.14 16.33 -7.60
C ARG A 74 -14.41 17.83 -7.46
N LYS A 75 -15.67 18.19 -7.18
CA LYS A 75 -16.06 19.59 -6.92
C LYS A 75 -15.85 19.92 -5.44
N VAL A 76 -14.60 20.14 -5.08
CA VAL A 76 -14.18 20.54 -3.73
C VAL A 76 -13.21 21.70 -3.87
N ASN A 77 -13.47 22.79 -3.16
CA ASN A 77 -12.57 23.93 -3.03
C ASN A 77 -11.61 23.65 -1.87
N VAL A 78 -10.37 23.30 -2.18
CA VAL A 78 -9.33 23.11 -1.16
C VAL A 78 -8.65 24.45 -0.91
N VAL A 79 -8.65 24.90 0.34
CA VAL A 79 -8.13 26.20 0.75
C VAL A 79 -7.00 26.01 1.75
N LEU A 80 -5.85 26.61 1.43
CA LEU A 80 -4.71 26.68 2.34
C LEU A 80 -4.87 27.92 3.23
N ASP A 81 -5.36 27.73 4.45
CA ASP A 81 -5.51 28.80 5.43
C ASP A 81 -5.47 28.23 6.85
N THR A 82 -5.09 29.04 7.84
CA THR A 82 -5.18 28.66 9.25
C THR A 82 -6.42 29.29 9.85
N VAL A 83 -7.38 28.46 10.26
CA VAL A 83 -8.59 28.93 10.95
C VAL A 83 -8.21 29.45 12.34
N THR A 84 -8.71 30.64 12.69
CA THR A 84 -8.44 31.32 13.96
C THR A 84 -9.68 31.47 14.82
N LYS A 85 -10.88 31.58 14.22
CA LYS A 85 -12.14 31.70 14.96
C LYS A 85 -13.30 31.15 14.15
N VAL A 86 -14.33 30.67 14.84
CA VAL A 86 -15.66 30.42 14.26
C VAL A 86 -16.64 31.42 14.88
N ASP A 87 -17.39 32.11 14.04
CA ASP A 87 -18.47 33.01 14.42
C ASP A 87 -19.80 32.30 14.13
N PHE A 88 -20.40 31.76 15.20
CA PHE A 88 -21.64 31.00 15.11
C PHE A 88 -22.87 31.88 14.84
N GLU A 89 -22.85 33.15 15.28
CA GLU A 89 -23.97 34.08 15.09
C GLU A 89 -24.10 34.48 13.61
N ASN A 90 -22.97 34.80 12.98
CA ASN A 90 -22.93 35.22 11.58
C ASN A 90 -22.67 34.05 10.61
N CYS A 91 -22.56 32.82 11.11
CA CYS A 91 -22.26 31.61 10.35
C CYS A 91 -21.01 31.76 9.45
N LYS A 92 -19.90 32.20 10.06
CA LYS A 92 -18.63 32.45 9.38
C LYS A 92 -17.46 31.74 10.05
N VAL A 93 -16.56 31.19 9.24
CA VAL A 93 -15.25 30.72 9.69
C VAL A 93 -14.21 31.78 9.34
N GLN A 94 -13.50 32.30 10.35
CA GLN A 94 -12.42 33.26 10.19
C GLN A 94 -11.08 32.51 10.06
N GLY A 95 -10.42 32.70 8.92
CA GLY A 95 -9.03 32.32 8.72
C GLY A 95 -8.07 33.49 8.94
N LYS A 96 -6.77 33.21 8.87
CA LYS A 96 -5.73 34.25 8.86
C LYS A 96 -5.83 35.15 7.63
N ASN A 97 -6.24 34.58 6.50
CA ASN A 97 -6.21 35.29 5.22
C ASN A 97 -7.60 35.71 4.73
N ASN A 98 -8.64 34.89 4.95
CA ASN A 98 -10.00 35.20 4.50
C ASN A 98 -11.06 34.79 5.55
N ALA A 99 -12.31 35.18 5.31
CA ALA A 99 -13.48 34.66 6.00
C ALA A 99 -14.31 33.79 5.04
N TYR A 100 -14.97 32.78 5.57
CA TYR A 100 -15.71 31.78 4.79
C TYR A 100 -17.11 31.60 5.38
N ASP A 101 -18.13 32.02 4.63
CA ASP A 101 -19.53 31.78 4.99
C ASP A 101 -19.87 30.28 4.92
N TYR A 102 -20.71 29.80 5.83
CA TYR A 102 -21.19 28.43 5.82
C TYR A 102 -22.69 28.35 6.10
N ASP A 103 -23.36 27.42 5.42
CA ASP A 103 -24.67 26.92 5.85
C ASP A 103 -24.47 25.72 6.79
N TYR A 104 -23.46 24.90 6.50
CA TYR A 104 -23.06 23.75 7.32
C TYR A 104 -21.56 23.79 7.63
N LEU A 105 -21.22 23.59 8.90
CA LEU A 105 -19.84 23.52 9.37
C LEU A 105 -19.49 22.10 9.80
N VAL A 106 -18.31 21.60 9.42
CA VAL A 106 -17.75 20.35 9.93
C VAL A 106 -16.41 20.63 10.61
N VAL A 107 -16.34 20.44 11.92
CA VAL A 107 -15.12 20.59 12.72
C VAL A 107 -14.40 19.24 12.78
N ALA A 108 -13.25 19.16 12.11
CA ALA A 108 -12.39 17.98 12.00
C ALA A 108 -10.89 18.36 12.15
N ALA A 109 -10.61 19.33 13.01
CA ALA A 109 -9.30 19.96 13.18
C ALA A 109 -8.28 19.09 13.94
N GLY A 110 -8.67 17.92 14.43
CA GLY A 110 -7.78 16.98 15.09
C GLY A 110 -7.31 17.45 16.47
N SER A 111 -6.20 16.89 16.91
CA SER A 111 -5.69 17.02 18.28
C SER A 111 -4.27 17.60 18.30
N LYS A 112 -3.78 17.94 19.50
CA LYS A 112 -2.39 18.35 19.77
C LYS A 112 -1.87 17.63 21.03
N PRO A 113 -0.55 17.57 21.24
CA PRO A 113 0.03 17.04 22.47
C PRO A 113 -0.46 17.78 23.72
N THR A 114 -0.57 17.07 24.85
CA THR A 114 -0.82 17.66 26.17
C THR A 114 0.29 17.26 27.13
N TYR A 115 0.76 18.20 27.95
CA TYR A 115 1.92 18.02 28.83
C TYR A 115 1.56 17.80 30.29
N PHE A 116 0.26 17.78 30.64
CA PHE A 116 -0.25 17.55 31.99
C PHE A 116 0.33 18.49 33.07
N GLY A 117 0.82 19.68 32.69
CA GLY A 117 1.46 20.62 33.61
C GLY A 117 2.84 20.18 34.10
N VAL A 118 3.49 19.21 33.44
CA VAL A 118 4.86 18.79 33.76
C VAL A 118 5.82 19.93 33.41
N GLU A 119 6.58 20.38 34.42
CA GLU A 119 7.49 21.52 34.30
C GLU A 119 8.54 21.29 33.21
N GLY A 120 8.67 22.24 32.29
CA GLY A 120 9.68 22.22 31.23
C GLY A 120 9.45 21.21 30.11
N ALA A 121 8.36 20.43 30.15
CA ALA A 121 8.09 19.40 29.14
C ALA A 121 7.75 20.02 27.77
N GLU A 122 6.99 21.11 27.72
CA GLU A 122 6.63 21.78 26.47
C GLU A 122 7.85 22.42 25.78
N GLU A 123 8.78 22.95 26.57
CA GLU A 123 9.95 23.67 26.07
C GLU A 123 11.15 22.76 25.74
N ASN A 124 11.28 21.63 26.44
CA ASN A 124 12.49 20.79 26.38
C ASN A 124 12.25 19.38 25.83
N SER A 125 11.07 19.08 25.28
CA SER A 125 10.77 17.79 24.64
C SER A 125 10.42 17.91 23.16
N TYR A 126 10.55 16.79 22.46
CA TYR A 126 10.10 16.61 21.08
C TYR A 126 8.77 15.87 21.10
N THR A 127 7.83 16.31 20.27
CA THR A 127 6.55 15.61 20.08
C THR A 127 6.59 14.72 18.85
N LEU A 128 5.52 13.96 18.62
CA LEU A 128 5.34 13.17 17.41
C LEU A 128 3.86 13.21 16.98
N TRP A 129 3.35 14.42 16.74
CA TRP A 129 1.95 14.64 16.41
C TRP A 129 1.72 15.39 15.09
N SER A 130 2.80 15.75 14.41
CA SER A 130 2.76 16.38 13.09
C SER A 130 3.84 15.81 12.17
N TYR A 131 3.70 16.04 10.86
CA TYR A 131 4.78 15.75 9.93
C TYR A 131 6.06 16.51 10.28
N ASP A 132 5.94 17.80 10.65
CA ASP A 132 7.08 18.63 11.02
C ASP A 132 7.77 18.09 12.28
N ASP A 133 7.01 17.56 13.23
CA ASP A 133 7.52 16.92 14.44
C ASP A 133 8.38 15.70 14.08
N ALA A 134 7.87 14.83 13.19
CA ALA A 134 8.59 13.64 12.76
C ALA A 134 9.91 13.97 12.05
N VAL A 135 9.91 15.01 11.21
CA VAL A 135 11.13 15.49 10.53
C VAL A 135 12.11 16.08 11.53
N LYS A 136 11.66 16.98 12.43
CA LYS A 136 12.50 17.57 13.48
C LYS A 136 13.11 16.51 14.38
N LEU A 137 12.33 15.50 14.77
CA LEU A 137 12.81 14.41 15.62
C LEU A 137 13.83 13.53 14.89
N ARG A 138 13.59 13.20 13.61
CA ARG A 138 14.56 12.48 12.79
C ARG A 138 15.89 13.23 12.73
N ASP A 139 15.85 14.52 12.41
CA ASP A 139 17.04 15.33 12.25
C ASP A 139 17.78 15.45 13.60
N ARG A 140 17.05 15.63 14.71
CA ARG A 140 17.62 15.59 16.06
C ARG A 140 18.34 14.29 16.37
N ILE A 141 17.72 13.13 16.10
CA ILE A 141 18.34 11.82 16.34
C ILE A 141 19.64 11.72 15.54
N HIS A 142 19.63 12.10 14.27
CA HIS A 142 20.83 12.10 13.43
C HIS A 142 21.92 13.03 13.95
N ASP A 143 21.54 14.25 14.37
CA ASP A 143 22.46 15.23 14.91
C ASP A 143 23.10 14.77 16.22
N CYS A 144 22.34 14.13 17.12
CA CYS A 144 22.88 13.52 18.33
C CYS A 144 24.01 12.52 18.02
N PHE A 145 23.78 11.60 17.07
CA PHE A 145 24.80 10.62 16.68
C PHE A 145 25.99 11.25 15.96
N ARG A 146 25.76 12.28 15.14
CA ARG A 146 26.83 13.03 14.48
C ARG A 146 27.71 13.76 15.49
N MET A 147 27.11 14.50 16.42
CA MET A 147 27.84 15.22 17.48
C MET A 147 28.57 14.24 18.40
N ALA A 148 27.94 13.13 18.76
CA ALA A 148 28.56 12.11 19.61
C ALA A 148 29.79 11.43 18.98
N ALA A 149 29.86 11.36 17.64
CA ALA A 149 30.99 10.77 16.93
C ALA A 149 32.26 11.62 17.04
N ASP A 150 32.10 12.94 17.16
CA ASP A 150 33.18 13.90 17.29
C ASP A 150 33.45 14.30 18.77
N GLU A 151 32.71 13.72 19.72
CA GLU A 151 32.79 14.05 21.15
C GLU A 151 33.84 13.18 21.87
N THR A 152 34.80 13.84 22.50
CA THR A 152 35.91 13.18 23.21
C THR A 152 35.57 12.90 24.67
N ASP A 153 34.71 13.71 25.30
CA ASP A 153 34.22 13.47 26.65
C ASP A 153 33.16 12.34 26.66
N GLU A 154 33.47 11.24 27.35
CA GLU A 154 32.56 10.10 27.47
C GLU A 154 31.23 10.47 28.14
N ALA A 155 31.24 11.33 29.17
CA ALA A 155 30.02 11.73 29.86
C ALA A 155 29.11 12.52 28.92
N LYS A 156 29.69 13.47 28.17
CA LYS A 156 28.94 14.28 27.20
C LYS A 156 28.45 13.45 26.02
N ARG A 157 29.25 12.50 25.55
CA ARG A 157 28.86 11.54 24.50
C ARG A 157 27.64 10.71 24.93
N LYS A 158 27.65 10.17 26.15
CA LYS A 158 26.52 9.41 26.71
C LYS A 158 25.28 10.29 26.93
N GLU A 159 25.45 11.55 27.36
CA GLU A 159 24.35 12.51 27.44
C GLU A 159 23.66 12.68 26.07
N LEU A 160 24.43 12.97 25.01
CA LEU A 160 23.91 13.13 23.65
C LEU A 160 23.14 11.90 23.14
N LEU A 161 23.57 10.72 23.57
CA LEU A 161 23.03 9.42 23.17
C LEU A 161 22.01 8.84 24.18
N SER A 162 21.48 9.67 25.09
CA SER A 162 20.44 9.27 26.04
C SER A 162 19.06 9.74 25.57
N PHE A 163 18.21 8.79 25.19
CA PHE A 163 16.87 9.03 24.64
C PHE A 163 15.80 8.51 25.59
N TYR A 164 14.88 9.38 25.98
CA TYR A 164 13.71 9.03 26.81
C TYR A 164 12.44 9.21 25.99
N VAL A 165 11.62 8.15 25.88
CA VAL A 165 10.27 8.21 25.33
C VAL A 165 9.30 8.20 26.51
N VAL A 166 8.49 9.24 26.62
CA VAL A 166 7.51 9.41 27.70
C VAL A 166 6.14 8.99 27.20
N GLY A 167 5.57 7.98 27.86
CA GLY A 167 4.28 7.37 27.55
C GLY A 167 4.41 6.05 26.78
N ALA A 168 4.27 4.93 27.46
CA ALA A 168 4.26 3.57 26.91
C ALA A 168 2.87 3.20 26.33
N GLY A 169 2.18 4.18 25.72
CA GLY A 169 0.96 3.99 24.94
C GLY A 169 1.26 3.48 23.52
N PHE A 170 0.32 3.64 22.59
CA PHE A 170 0.56 3.24 21.18
C PHE A 170 1.74 4.00 20.58
N THR A 171 1.66 5.32 20.53
CA THR A 171 2.66 6.17 19.86
C THR A 171 4.05 6.03 20.46
N GLY A 172 4.19 5.98 21.79
CA GLY A 172 5.50 5.82 22.42
C GLY A 172 6.12 4.45 22.20
N VAL A 173 5.34 3.37 22.29
CA VAL A 173 5.83 2.01 21.99
C VAL A 173 6.25 1.87 20.53
N GLU A 174 5.49 2.46 19.60
CA GLU A 174 5.85 2.48 18.18
C GLU A 174 7.15 3.25 17.95
N MET A 175 7.27 4.45 18.53
CA MET A 175 8.44 5.30 18.40
C MET A 175 9.69 4.66 19.02
N VAL A 176 9.62 4.17 20.26
CA VAL A 176 10.77 3.56 20.94
C VAL A 176 11.17 2.24 20.28
N GLY A 177 10.20 1.48 19.76
CA GLY A 177 10.46 0.28 18.97
C GLY A 177 11.22 0.59 17.67
N GLU A 178 10.80 1.61 16.94
CA GLU A 178 11.53 2.06 15.74
C GLU A 178 12.92 2.62 16.08
N LEU A 179 13.04 3.42 17.13
CA LEU A 179 14.33 3.96 17.57
C LEU A 179 15.30 2.84 17.93
N ALA A 180 14.85 1.85 18.70
CA ALA A 180 15.68 0.73 19.11
C ALA A 180 16.09 -0.19 17.95
N GLU A 181 15.26 -0.35 16.90
CA GLU A 181 15.70 -1.01 15.66
C GLU A 181 16.69 -0.17 14.86
N TYR A 182 16.62 1.16 14.97
CA TYR A 182 17.48 2.06 14.20
C TYR A 182 18.86 2.25 14.84
N THR A 183 18.93 2.29 16.17
CA THR A 183 20.14 2.55 16.94
C THR A 183 21.35 1.71 16.51
N PRO A 184 21.27 0.38 16.33
CA PRO A 184 22.42 -0.40 15.86
C PRO A 184 22.96 0.04 14.49
N ILE A 185 22.09 0.53 13.60
CA ILE A 185 22.47 1.04 12.28
C ILE A 185 23.18 2.38 12.42
N LEU A 186 22.67 3.26 13.29
CA LEU A 186 23.31 4.53 13.60
C LEU A 186 24.67 4.33 14.28
N CYS A 187 24.77 3.45 15.28
CA CYS A 187 26.01 3.05 15.91
C CYS A 187 27.06 2.63 14.89
N LYS A 188 26.70 1.73 13.96
CA LYS A 188 27.60 1.28 12.90
C LYS A 188 27.99 2.40 11.93
N ARG A 189 27.05 3.28 11.57
CA ARG A 189 27.28 4.38 10.62
C ARG A 189 28.22 5.44 11.17
N PHE A 190 28.10 5.76 12.45
CA PHE A 190 28.83 6.82 13.13
C PHE A 190 29.99 6.29 14.00
N ASN A 191 30.30 4.99 13.92
CA ASN A 191 31.35 4.33 14.73
C ASN A 191 31.18 4.51 16.26
N ILE A 192 29.95 4.54 16.73
CA ILE A 192 29.58 4.65 18.15
C ILE A 192 29.42 3.26 18.76
N LYS A 193 29.97 3.05 19.95
CA LYS A 193 29.75 1.82 20.74
C LYS A 193 28.30 1.75 21.19
N ARG A 194 27.64 0.58 21.07
CA ARG A 194 26.24 0.42 21.46
C ARG A 194 26.01 0.71 22.95
N GLU A 195 27.00 0.43 23.78
CA GLU A 195 26.99 0.66 25.24
C GLU A 195 26.89 2.15 25.63
N ASP A 196 27.26 3.06 24.73
CA ASP A 196 27.14 4.50 24.98
C ASP A 196 25.72 5.03 24.75
N VAL A 197 24.82 4.21 24.17
CA VAL A 197 23.45 4.63 23.83
C VAL A 197 22.45 4.10 24.86
N THR A 198 21.71 5.02 25.47
CA THR A 198 20.63 4.71 26.43
C THR A 198 19.28 5.00 25.78
N ILE A 199 18.35 4.04 25.85
CA ILE A 199 16.98 4.20 25.35
C ILE A 199 16.03 3.76 26.45
N VAL A 200 15.20 4.67 26.93
CA VAL A 200 14.24 4.44 28.02
C VAL A 200 12.83 4.71 27.53
N ASP A 201 11.90 3.81 27.84
CA ASP A 201 10.45 4.03 27.70
C ASP A 201 9.85 4.16 29.11
N VAL A 202 9.29 5.32 29.45
CA VAL A 202 8.83 5.63 30.80
C VAL A 202 7.35 5.96 30.83
N ASP A 203 6.62 5.34 31.77
CA ASP A 203 5.18 5.58 31.93
C ASP A 203 4.74 5.39 33.39
N GLY A 204 3.76 6.20 33.81
CA GLY A 204 3.12 6.10 35.12
C GLY A 204 2.17 4.90 35.26
N LEU A 205 1.75 4.30 34.15
CA LEU A 205 0.91 3.10 34.12
C LEU A 205 1.70 1.84 34.50
N SER A 206 0.99 0.75 34.80
CA SER A 206 1.60 -0.49 35.29
C SER A 206 2.17 -1.40 34.20
N ARG A 207 1.71 -1.24 32.95
CA ARG A 207 2.18 -2.01 31.78
C ARG A 207 2.08 -1.21 30.47
N PRO A 208 2.90 -1.52 29.45
CA PRO A 208 2.78 -0.89 28.15
C PRO A 208 1.47 -1.26 27.45
N VAL A 209 0.90 -0.29 26.73
CA VAL A 209 -0.32 -0.41 25.92
C VAL A 209 -1.45 -1.12 26.68
N PRO A 210 -1.90 -0.59 27.83
CA PRO A 210 -2.77 -1.33 28.76
C PRO A 210 -4.18 -1.62 28.23
N ILE A 211 -4.59 -0.94 27.16
CA ILE A 211 -5.80 -1.22 26.38
C ILE A 211 -5.77 -2.61 25.72
N LEU A 212 -4.58 -3.16 25.46
CA LEU A 212 -4.43 -4.53 25.01
C LEU A 212 -4.57 -5.50 26.20
N PRO A 213 -4.99 -6.76 25.93
CA PRO A 213 -4.90 -7.83 26.91
C PRO A 213 -3.49 -7.93 27.48
N GLU A 214 -3.39 -8.24 28.76
CA GLU A 214 -2.11 -8.36 29.47
C GLU A 214 -1.10 -9.26 28.77
N LYS A 215 -1.55 -10.39 28.21
CA LYS A 215 -0.70 -11.30 27.44
C LYS A 215 -0.03 -10.63 26.23
N LEU A 216 -0.69 -9.66 25.59
CA LEU A 216 -0.11 -8.89 24.47
C LEU A 216 0.78 -7.77 24.99
N SER A 217 0.39 -7.05 26.05
CA SER A 217 1.26 -6.07 26.72
C SER A 217 2.59 -6.68 27.16
N ASN A 218 2.57 -7.88 27.75
CA ASN A 218 3.78 -8.60 28.17
C ASN A 218 4.67 -9.00 26.98
N LYS A 219 4.09 -9.24 25.80
CA LYS A 219 4.86 -9.47 24.56
C LYS A 219 5.56 -8.20 24.10
N VAL A 220 4.92 -7.04 24.24
CA VAL A 220 5.50 -5.72 23.94
C VAL A 220 6.68 -5.45 24.88
N ASP A 221 6.48 -5.52 26.19
CA ASP A 221 7.54 -5.31 27.19
C ASP A 221 8.75 -6.23 26.93
N LYS A 222 8.51 -7.54 26.77
CA LYS A 222 9.57 -8.51 26.47
C LYS A 222 10.32 -8.19 25.17
N ARG A 223 9.60 -7.71 24.14
CA ARG A 223 10.21 -7.34 22.86
C ARG A 223 11.10 -6.09 23.00
N LEU A 224 10.61 -5.05 23.67
CA LEU A 224 11.36 -3.81 23.91
C LEU A 224 12.63 -4.07 24.72
N ARG A 225 12.52 -4.79 25.84
CA ARG A 225 13.70 -5.18 26.65
C ARG A 225 14.71 -6.00 25.85
N LYS A 226 14.25 -6.94 25.02
CA LYS A 226 15.12 -7.72 24.12
C LYS A 226 15.86 -6.84 23.10
N MET A 227 15.31 -5.67 22.75
CA MET A 227 15.94 -4.70 21.85
C MET A 227 16.87 -3.71 22.58
N GLY A 228 17.05 -3.87 23.90
CA GLY A 228 17.90 -3.02 24.72
C GLY A 228 17.24 -1.68 25.09
N VAL A 229 15.92 -1.68 25.23
CA VAL A 229 15.15 -0.57 25.80
C VAL A 229 14.89 -0.83 27.29
N ASP A 230 15.19 0.17 28.12
CA ASP A 230 14.85 0.15 29.53
C ASP A 230 13.40 0.61 29.71
N VAL A 231 12.49 -0.35 29.95
CA VAL A 231 11.08 -0.06 30.16
C VAL A 231 10.82 0.20 31.65
N VAL A 232 10.50 1.45 31.99
CA VAL A 232 10.30 1.97 33.35
C VAL A 232 8.83 2.29 33.56
N MET A 233 8.10 1.31 34.10
CA MET A 233 6.67 1.45 34.45
C MET A 233 6.48 1.93 35.89
N ASN A 234 5.27 2.40 36.19
CA ASN A 234 4.88 2.99 37.48
C ASN A 234 5.77 4.17 37.89
N ALA A 235 6.24 4.95 36.92
CA ALA A 235 7.06 6.14 37.15
C ALA A 235 6.48 7.32 36.37
N SER A 236 6.10 8.38 37.06
CA SER A 236 5.56 9.58 36.43
C SER A 236 6.69 10.57 36.15
N VAL A 237 6.66 11.23 34.99
CA VAL A 237 7.58 12.34 34.71
C VAL A 237 7.03 13.59 35.39
N VAL A 238 7.88 14.25 36.17
CA VAL A 238 7.50 15.46 36.95
C VAL A 238 8.27 16.71 36.56
N GLY A 239 9.32 16.57 35.75
CA GLY A 239 10.02 17.71 35.17
C GLY A 239 10.97 17.28 34.03
N VAL A 240 11.16 18.15 33.06
CA VAL A 240 12.06 17.97 31.92
C VAL A 240 12.92 19.22 31.77
N GLY A 241 14.23 19.06 31.76
CA GLY A 241 15.18 20.13 31.47
C GLY A 241 15.91 19.92 30.15
N LYS A 242 16.88 20.79 29.85
CA LYS A 242 17.65 20.73 28.59
C LYS A 242 18.47 19.45 28.42
N ASN A 243 18.93 18.87 29.53
CA ASN A 243 19.80 17.69 29.56
C ASN A 243 19.43 16.68 30.66
N PHE A 244 18.24 16.82 31.26
CA PHE A 244 17.79 15.93 32.33
C PHE A 244 16.28 15.66 32.27
N ILE A 245 15.85 14.58 32.92
CA ILE A 245 14.45 14.23 33.17
C ILE A 245 14.27 13.80 34.63
N LYS A 246 13.20 14.26 35.28
CA LYS A 246 12.86 13.91 36.66
C LYS A 246 11.71 12.91 36.70
N LEU A 247 11.96 11.77 37.33
CA LEU A 247 11.00 10.68 37.46
C LEU A 247 10.58 10.53 38.92
N LYS A 248 9.27 10.50 39.17
CA LYS A 248 8.67 10.20 40.47
C LYS A 248 8.21 8.74 40.51
N LYS A 249 8.74 7.95 41.44
CA LYS A 249 8.36 6.55 41.69
C LYS A 249 8.33 6.29 43.19
N ASN A 250 7.23 5.73 43.71
CA ASN A 250 7.05 5.46 45.15
C ASN A 250 7.35 6.69 46.04
N ASP A 251 6.90 7.87 45.62
CA ASP A 251 7.16 9.18 46.26
C ASP A 251 8.62 9.70 46.25
N GLU A 252 9.56 8.94 45.68
CA GLU A 252 10.92 9.40 45.45
C GLU A 252 11.05 10.06 44.07
N ILE A 253 11.69 11.22 44.01
CA ILE A 253 12.02 11.93 42.77
C ILE A 253 13.50 11.71 42.46
N THR A 254 13.77 11.12 41.29
CA THR A 254 15.13 10.88 40.80
C THR A 254 15.36 11.65 39.50
N GLU A 255 16.52 12.26 39.38
CA GLU A 255 16.94 12.97 38.16
C GLU A 255 17.87 12.08 37.33
N HIS A 256 17.61 12.01 36.03
CA HIS A 256 18.38 11.22 35.08
C HIS A 256 18.88 12.10 33.94
N VAL A 257 20.06 11.78 33.41
CA VAL A 257 20.62 12.46 32.24
C VAL A 257 19.81 12.08 30.99
N ALA A 258 19.36 13.07 30.23
CA ALA A 258 18.57 12.86 29.01
C ALA A 258 18.93 13.91 27.96
N GLY A 259 19.56 13.49 26.87
CA GLY A 259 19.90 14.38 25.76
C GLY A 259 18.72 14.64 24.81
N THR A 260 17.76 13.72 24.73
CA THR A 260 16.52 13.90 23.96
C THR A 260 15.36 13.26 24.70
N VAL A 261 14.32 14.05 24.99
CA VAL A 261 13.05 13.58 25.53
C VAL A 261 11.99 13.65 24.43
N ILE A 262 11.27 12.54 24.21
CA ILE A 262 10.22 12.40 23.21
C ILE A 262 8.89 12.20 23.94
N TRP A 263 8.01 13.18 23.87
CA TRP A 263 6.74 13.20 24.60
C TRP A 263 5.60 12.62 23.78
N THR A 264 4.99 11.54 24.30
CA THR A 264 3.88 10.82 23.65
C THR A 264 2.75 10.44 24.63
N ALA A 265 2.77 10.99 25.85
CA ALA A 265 1.92 10.56 26.95
C ALA A 265 0.44 10.99 26.85
N GLY A 266 0.10 11.88 25.92
CA GLY A 266 -1.30 12.21 25.70
C GLY A 266 -1.54 13.32 24.71
N ILE A 267 -2.82 13.49 24.40
CA ILE A 267 -3.34 14.51 23.51
C ILE A 267 -4.54 15.22 24.12
N GLU A 268 -4.83 16.38 23.54
CA GLU A 268 -6.02 17.18 23.75
C GLU A 268 -6.49 17.76 22.42
N SER A 269 -7.64 18.42 22.42
CA SER A 269 -8.19 18.98 21.18
C SER A 269 -7.29 20.10 20.63
N SER A 270 -7.27 20.26 19.31
CA SER A 270 -6.47 21.30 18.64
C SER A 270 -6.80 22.70 19.15
N GLU A 271 -5.90 23.67 18.90
CA GLU A 271 -6.05 25.06 19.35
C GLU A 271 -7.40 25.66 18.94
N ILE A 272 -7.75 25.59 17.65
CA ILE A 272 -9.04 26.10 17.15
C ILE A 272 -10.24 25.40 17.79
N THR A 273 -10.15 24.09 18.05
CA THR A 273 -11.24 23.36 18.72
C THR A 273 -11.36 23.78 20.18
N SER A 274 -10.23 24.04 20.84
CA SER A 274 -10.21 24.54 22.21
C SER A 274 -10.77 25.96 22.31
N ASP A 275 -10.58 26.78 21.28
CA ASP A 275 -11.20 28.10 21.19
C ASP A 275 -12.71 28.01 20.96
N ILE A 276 -13.16 27.15 20.03
CA ILE A 276 -14.58 26.85 19.84
C ILE A 276 -15.21 26.34 21.15
N ALA A 277 -14.53 25.44 21.85
CA ALA A 277 -14.98 24.83 23.10
C ALA A 277 -15.23 25.83 24.25
N LYS A 278 -14.78 27.09 24.12
CA LYS A 278 -15.11 28.17 25.08
C LYS A 278 -16.49 28.76 24.85
N GLU A 279 -17.01 28.67 23.62
CA GLU A 279 -18.30 29.24 23.22
C GLU A 279 -19.42 28.19 23.18
N VAL A 280 -19.08 26.89 23.11
CA VAL A 280 -20.02 25.77 23.03
C VAL A 280 -19.83 24.77 24.18
N THR A 281 -20.85 23.95 24.43
CA THR A 281 -20.81 22.88 25.43
C THR A 281 -19.69 21.90 25.11
N SER A 282 -18.73 21.77 26.03
CA SER A 282 -17.50 21.00 25.81
C SER A 282 -16.99 20.33 27.09
N GLY A 283 -16.08 19.38 26.93
CA GLY A 283 -15.48 18.64 28.02
C GLY A 283 -14.31 17.77 27.57
N GLY A 284 -13.79 16.92 28.46
CA GLY A 284 -12.81 15.88 28.07
C GLY A 284 -11.56 16.42 27.35
N ARG A 285 -10.97 17.52 27.85
CA ARG A 285 -9.81 18.22 27.27
C ARG A 285 -10.11 18.90 25.92
N GLY A 286 -11.14 19.75 25.91
CA GLY A 286 -11.49 20.62 24.78
C GLY A 286 -12.28 19.93 23.66
N ARG A 287 -12.86 18.76 23.91
CA ARG A 287 -13.74 18.06 22.97
C ARG A 287 -15.15 18.67 23.05
N ILE A 288 -15.79 18.87 21.91
CA ILE A 288 -17.12 19.49 21.80
C ILE A 288 -18.20 18.42 21.98
N GLN A 289 -19.18 18.68 22.85
CA GLN A 289 -20.30 17.76 23.08
C GLN A 289 -21.19 17.70 21.84
N VAL A 290 -21.49 16.49 21.39
CA VAL A 290 -22.38 16.26 20.25
C VAL A 290 -23.59 15.39 20.59
N ASP A 291 -24.63 15.51 19.78
CA ASP A 291 -25.80 14.63 19.79
C ASP A 291 -25.52 13.31 19.04
N GLU A 292 -26.53 12.43 18.97
CA GLU A 292 -26.42 11.14 18.27
C GLU A 292 -26.21 11.28 16.76
N HIS A 293 -26.47 12.45 16.18
CA HIS A 293 -26.27 12.73 14.75
C HIS A 293 -24.95 13.45 14.46
N LEU A 294 -24.09 13.59 15.48
CA LEU A 294 -22.79 14.27 15.43
C LEU A 294 -22.88 15.79 15.26
N ARG A 295 -24.04 16.38 15.59
CA ARG A 295 -24.21 17.84 15.65
C ARG A 295 -23.77 18.36 17.00
N SER A 296 -23.24 19.57 17.05
CA SER A 296 -23.10 20.31 18.32
C SER A 296 -24.47 20.38 19.00
N VAL A 297 -24.49 20.19 20.32
CA VAL A 297 -25.72 20.34 21.10
C VAL A 297 -26.23 21.79 21.15
N ASP A 298 -25.38 22.75 20.79
CA ASP A 298 -25.68 24.17 20.81
C ASP A 298 -26.06 24.72 19.42
N HIS A 299 -25.60 24.08 18.33
CA HIS A 299 -25.82 24.52 16.96
C HIS A 299 -26.13 23.34 16.01
N GLU A 300 -27.36 23.28 15.48
CA GLU A 300 -27.81 22.16 14.63
C GLU A 300 -27.09 22.06 13.28
N ASN A 301 -26.55 23.17 12.76
CA ASN A 301 -25.83 23.22 11.49
C ASN A 301 -24.32 23.00 11.63
N VAL A 302 -23.83 22.75 12.86
CA VAL A 302 -22.42 22.50 13.15
C VAL A 302 -22.24 21.03 13.51
N TYR A 303 -21.43 20.32 12.75
CA TYR A 303 -21.06 18.94 13.00
C TYR A 303 -19.63 18.82 13.50
N VAL A 304 -19.37 17.91 14.44
CA VAL A 304 -18.04 17.67 14.99
C VAL A 304 -17.69 16.19 14.86
N ILE A 305 -16.51 15.90 14.32
CA ILE A 305 -16.10 14.52 14.00
C ILE A 305 -14.64 14.25 14.39
N GLY A 306 -14.23 12.98 14.35
CA GLY A 306 -12.87 12.57 14.65
C GLY A 306 -12.48 12.79 16.10
N ASP A 307 -11.31 13.40 16.34
CA ASP A 307 -10.78 13.57 17.70
C ASP A 307 -11.46 14.71 18.48
N ASN A 308 -12.24 15.56 17.80
CA ASN A 308 -12.83 16.77 18.38
C ASN A 308 -14.18 16.54 19.05
N MET A 309 -14.87 15.44 18.72
CA MET A 309 -16.20 15.14 19.26
C MET A 309 -16.11 14.51 20.65
N LEU A 310 -17.00 14.90 21.55
CA LEU A 310 -17.28 14.23 22.82
C LEU A 310 -18.66 13.57 22.71
N TYR A 311 -18.65 12.24 22.64
CA TYR A 311 -19.87 11.44 22.49
C TYR A 311 -19.67 10.09 23.16
N THR A 312 -20.67 9.67 23.92
CA THR A 312 -20.73 8.34 24.53
C THR A 312 -21.85 7.57 23.84
N ALA A 313 -21.50 6.48 23.16
CA ALA A 313 -22.46 5.69 22.43
C ALA A 313 -23.44 4.97 23.38
N PRO A 314 -24.69 4.68 22.94
CA PRO A 314 -25.66 3.98 23.78
C PRO A 314 -25.13 2.64 24.30
N GLY A 315 -25.16 2.44 25.61
CA GLY A 315 -24.67 1.23 26.28
C GLY A 315 -23.18 1.24 26.64
N GLU A 316 -22.46 2.32 26.33
CA GLU A 316 -21.06 2.50 26.72
C GLU A 316 -20.94 3.48 27.92
N GLU A 317 -19.92 3.28 28.76
CA GLU A 317 -19.63 4.17 29.90
C GLU A 317 -18.65 5.30 29.55
N ARG A 318 -17.86 5.09 28.50
CA ARG A 318 -16.77 6.00 28.12
C ARG A 318 -17.04 6.63 26.76
N PRO A 319 -16.59 7.88 26.55
CA PRO A 319 -16.65 8.48 25.24
C PRO A 319 -15.88 7.67 24.20
N VAL A 320 -16.30 7.78 22.95
CA VAL A 320 -15.61 7.13 21.83
C VAL A 320 -14.12 7.53 21.80
N PRO A 321 -13.22 6.59 21.47
CA PRO A 321 -11.78 6.82 21.46
C PRO A 321 -11.34 7.74 20.32
N GLN A 322 -10.28 8.51 20.57
CA GLN A 322 -9.59 9.34 19.58
C GLN A 322 -8.69 8.45 18.74
N MET A 323 -9.26 7.85 17.69
CA MET A 323 -8.58 6.91 16.80
C MET A 323 -9.02 7.08 15.35
N VAL A 324 -8.19 6.63 14.40
CA VAL A 324 -8.49 6.72 12.96
C VAL A 324 -9.81 6.03 12.61
N GLU A 325 -10.10 4.87 13.19
CA GLU A 325 -11.35 4.16 12.92
C GLU A 325 -12.60 4.97 13.34
N ASN A 326 -12.50 5.72 14.46
CA ASN A 326 -13.55 6.66 14.88
C ASN A 326 -13.72 7.79 13.86
N ALA A 327 -12.61 8.33 13.35
CA ALA A 327 -12.63 9.31 12.27
C ALA A 327 -13.28 8.76 10.99
N GLU A 328 -13.04 7.50 10.62
CA GLU A 328 -13.67 6.88 9.44
C GLU A 328 -15.18 6.71 9.60
N HIS A 329 -15.61 6.23 10.77
CA HIS A 329 -17.02 6.01 11.10
C HIS A 329 -17.77 7.34 11.17
N SER A 330 -17.28 8.31 11.94
CA SER A 330 -17.91 9.63 12.09
C SER A 330 -18.00 10.37 10.76
N ALA A 331 -16.97 10.28 9.91
CA ALA A 331 -16.99 10.81 8.55
C ALA A 331 -18.09 10.18 7.66
N ALA A 332 -18.43 8.90 7.87
CA ALA A 332 -19.51 8.24 7.12
C ALA A 332 -20.88 8.74 7.55
N THR A 333 -21.10 8.87 8.86
CA THR A 333 -22.35 9.30 9.47
C THR A 333 -22.62 10.77 9.18
N VAL A 334 -21.66 11.66 9.38
CA VAL A 334 -21.82 13.10 9.09
C VAL A 334 -22.19 13.36 7.63
N ALA A 335 -21.56 12.63 6.69
CA ALA A 335 -21.86 12.77 5.27
C ALA A 335 -23.25 12.25 4.89
N LYS A 336 -23.85 11.34 5.68
CA LYS A 336 -25.26 10.94 5.53
C LYS A 336 -26.19 11.98 6.13
N ASN A 337 -25.88 12.48 7.33
CA ASN A 337 -26.74 13.39 8.08
C ASN A 337 -26.84 14.76 7.39
N ILE A 338 -25.72 15.34 6.96
CA ILE A 338 -25.71 16.56 6.14
C ILE A 338 -26.52 16.37 4.85
N MET A 339 -26.43 15.20 4.20
CA MET A 339 -27.21 14.93 2.99
C MET A 339 -28.71 14.80 3.26
N ALA A 340 -29.10 14.13 4.35
CA ALA A 340 -30.49 14.04 4.77
C ALA A 340 -31.04 15.45 5.06
N ASP A 341 -30.22 16.31 5.69
CA ASP A 341 -30.62 17.66 6.03
C ASP A 341 -30.74 18.59 4.80
N ILE A 342 -29.75 18.57 3.90
CA ILE A 342 -29.80 19.36 2.65
C ILE A 342 -31.00 18.96 1.79
N THR A 343 -31.26 17.66 1.66
CA THR A 343 -32.34 17.16 0.79
C THR A 343 -33.71 17.20 1.46
N LYS A 344 -33.76 17.36 2.79
CA LYS A 344 -34.96 17.16 3.61
C LYS A 344 -35.66 15.82 3.31
N GLN A 345 -34.89 14.81 2.91
CA GLN A 345 -35.37 13.50 2.49
C GLN A 345 -34.57 12.39 3.19
N GLY A 346 -35.30 11.47 3.82
CA GLY A 346 -34.73 10.39 4.62
C GLY A 346 -34.46 10.79 6.06
N GLU A 347 -34.05 9.81 6.87
CA GLU A 347 -33.77 10.00 8.29
C GLU A 347 -32.26 10.15 8.53
N MET A 348 -31.90 10.96 9.52
CA MET A 348 -30.52 11.03 10.00
C MET A 348 -30.13 9.70 10.64
N GLU A 349 -28.88 9.30 10.42
CA GLU A 349 -28.30 8.12 11.03
C GLU A 349 -27.77 8.47 12.43
N ALA A 350 -28.22 7.72 13.44
CA ALA A 350 -27.65 7.75 14.77
C ALA A 350 -26.26 7.11 14.78
N TYR A 351 -25.31 7.75 15.45
CA TYR A 351 -23.93 7.33 15.53
C TYR A 351 -23.76 6.23 16.58
N ASN A 352 -23.50 5.02 16.09
CA ASN A 352 -23.24 3.85 16.92
C ASN A 352 -22.09 3.01 16.31
N PRO A 353 -20.83 3.43 16.50
CA PRO A 353 -19.67 2.80 15.86
C PRO A 353 -19.37 1.43 16.48
N LYS A 354 -18.78 0.54 15.67
CA LYS A 354 -18.32 -0.77 16.10
C LYS A 354 -16.86 -0.94 15.69
N PHE A 355 -15.97 -0.89 16.68
CA PHE A 355 -14.53 -0.94 16.47
C PHE A 355 -14.04 -2.38 16.21
N HIS A 356 -13.16 -2.55 15.22
CA HIS A 356 -12.64 -3.85 14.79
C HIS A 356 -11.41 -4.28 15.61
N GLY A 357 -10.87 -3.39 16.44
CA GLY A 357 -9.78 -3.67 17.35
C GLY A 357 -8.62 -2.70 17.21
N VAL A 358 -7.50 -3.04 17.83
CA VAL A 358 -6.32 -2.18 17.90
C VAL A 358 -5.05 -3.00 17.73
N MET A 359 -4.01 -2.35 17.22
CA MET A 359 -2.69 -2.94 17.03
C MET A 359 -1.62 -1.93 17.40
N VAL A 360 -0.44 -2.43 17.77
CA VAL A 360 0.75 -1.62 18.01
C VAL A 360 1.96 -2.33 17.39
N CYS A 361 2.78 -1.60 16.61
CA CYS A 361 4.06 -2.13 16.15
C CYS A 361 5.17 -1.83 17.14
N VAL A 362 6.19 -2.68 17.15
CA VAL A 362 7.41 -2.55 17.95
C VAL A 362 8.58 -2.65 16.97
N GLY A 363 8.88 -1.51 16.35
CA GLY A 363 9.73 -1.42 15.16
C GLY A 363 9.05 -1.98 13.90
N GLY A 364 9.82 -2.10 12.81
CA GLY A 364 9.30 -2.52 11.52
C GLY A 364 9.08 -4.04 11.38
N ARG A 365 9.41 -4.84 12.40
CA ARG A 365 9.46 -6.33 12.30
C ARG A 365 8.53 -7.09 13.24
N TYR A 366 7.97 -6.41 14.23
CA TYR A 366 7.14 -7.06 15.24
C TYR A 366 5.96 -6.17 15.58
N GLY A 367 4.83 -6.76 15.90
CA GLY A 367 3.67 -6.04 16.42
C GLY A 367 2.77 -6.99 17.20
N VAL A 368 1.81 -6.42 17.91
CA VAL A 368 0.72 -7.17 18.55
C VAL A 368 -0.60 -6.53 18.16
N ALA A 369 -1.61 -7.36 17.97
CA ALA A 369 -2.94 -6.90 17.58
C ALA A 369 -4.00 -7.69 18.34
N ARG A 370 -5.05 -6.99 18.75
CA ARG A 370 -6.32 -7.58 19.12
C ARG A 370 -7.33 -7.09 18.10
N GLY A 371 -7.75 -7.96 17.19
CA GLY A 371 -8.59 -7.57 16.06
C GLY A 371 -9.55 -8.68 15.64
N GLY A 372 -10.64 -8.29 14.99
CA GLY A 372 -11.65 -9.21 14.48
C GLY A 372 -13.00 -8.51 14.28
N MET A 373 -14.07 -9.30 14.26
CA MET A 373 -15.42 -8.75 14.28
C MET A 373 -15.73 -8.23 15.68
N ALA A 374 -16.59 -7.22 15.81
CA ALA A 374 -16.96 -6.63 17.12
C ALA A 374 -17.37 -7.67 18.18
N LYS A 375 -17.96 -8.81 17.77
CA LYS A 375 -18.36 -9.91 18.65
C LYS A 375 -17.29 -11.00 18.86
N HIS A 376 -16.27 -11.07 18.00
CA HIS A 376 -15.25 -12.11 18.00
C HIS A 376 -13.87 -11.49 17.72
N GLN A 377 -13.20 -11.04 18.79
CA GLN A 377 -11.85 -10.52 18.69
C GLN A 377 -10.81 -11.60 18.99
N ILE A 378 -9.77 -11.63 18.16
CA ILE A 378 -8.69 -12.60 18.24
C ILE A 378 -7.37 -11.84 18.49
N ASN A 379 -6.48 -12.46 19.24
CA ASN A 379 -5.17 -11.91 19.55
C ASN A 379 -4.12 -12.49 18.61
N PHE A 380 -3.44 -11.62 17.86
CA PHE A 380 -2.36 -11.97 16.95
C PHE A 380 -1.06 -11.29 17.37
N ALA A 381 0.08 -11.85 16.96
CA ALA A 381 1.39 -11.26 17.23
C ALA A 381 2.33 -11.47 16.04
N SER A 382 3.38 -10.65 15.97
CA SER A 382 4.43 -10.67 14.95
C SER A 382 3.83 -10.61 13.54
N PHE A 383 4.14 -11.56 12.67
CA PHE A 383 3.76 -11.61 11.26
C PHE A 383 2.29 -11.26 11.00
N PHE A 384 1.34 -11.90 11.67
CA PHE A 384 -0.08 -11.63 11.43
C PHE A 384 -0.54 -10.26 11.93
N ALA A 385 0.06 -9.73 13.00
CA ALA A 385 -0.23 -8.38 13.47
C ALA A 385 0.33 -7.32 12.51
N MET A 386 1.55 -7.53 12.02
CA MET A 386 2.16 -6.64 11.01
C MET A 386 1.42 -6.73 9.67
N PHE A 387 1.03 -7.93 9.24
CA PHE A 387 0.18 -8.09 8.07
C PHE A 387 -1.13 -7.31 8.21
N ALA A 388 -1.80 -7.39 9.37
CA ALA A 388 -3.01 -6.62 9.65
C ALA A 388 -2.76 -5.11 9.59
N LYS A 389 -1.64 -4.60 10.15
CA LYS A 389 -1.22 -3.19 10.02
C LYS A 389 -1.26 -2.74 8.56
N HIS A 390 -0.49 -3.42 7.71
CA HIS A 390 -0.33 -3.01 6.33
C HIS A 390 -1.62 -3.23 5.52
N PHE A 391 -2.41 -4.26 5.82
CA PHE A 391 -3.70 -4.51 5.18
C PHE A 391 -4.72 -3.41 5.48
N ILE A 392 -4.81 -2.96 6.74
CA ILE A 392 -5.70 -1.85 7.14
C ILE A 392 -5.29 -0.55 6.44
N ASN A 393 -3.98 -0.27 6.37
CA ASN A 393 -3.46 0.88 5.63
C ASN A 393 -3.82 0.81 4.13
N ILE A 394 -3.74 -0.36 3.50
CA ILE A 394 -4.17 -0.55 2.10
C ILE A 394 -5.66 -0.21 1.93
N ILE A 395 -6.53 -0.68 2.83
CA ILE A 395 -7.96 -0.35 2.81
C ILE A 395 -8.16 1.17 2.90
N TYR A 396 -7.46 1.84 3.82
CA TYR A 396 -7.51 3.29 3.95
C TYR A 396 -7.08 4.01 2.66
N PHE A 397 -5.94 3.61 2.07
CA PHE A 397 -5.46 4.23 0.83
C PHE A 397 -6.41 4.01 -0.35
N ILE A 398 -7.07 2.86 -0.46
CA ILE A 398 -8.12 2.63 -1.47
C ILE A 398 -9.25 3.65 -1.30
N GLN A 399 -9.65 3.96 -0.06
CA GLN A 399 -10.68 4.96 0.22
C GLN A 399 -10.24 6.39 -0.15
N VAL A 400 -8.95 6.73 0.03
CA VAL A 400 -8.44 8.12 -0.09
C VAL A 400 -7.82 8.45 -1.46
N MET A 401 -6.99 7.59 -2.03
CA MET A 401 -6.30 7.83 -3.32
C MET A 401 -6.24 6.59 -4.22
N GLY A 402 -7.03 5.56 -3.94
CA GLY A 402 -7.12 4.36 -4.79
C GLY A 402 -5.80 3.60 -4.89
N TRP A 403 -5.63 2.87 -6.00
CA TRP A 403 -4.50 1.96 -6.20
C TRP A 403 -3.14 2.65 -6.36
N THR A 404 -3.09 3.91 -6.82
CA THR A 404 -1.80 4.60 -6.95
C THR A 404 -1.13 4.84 -5.60
N LYS A 405 -1.88 5.28 -4.57
CA LYS A 405 -1.28 5.40 -3.24
C LYS A 405 -0.96 4.05 -2.63
N VAL A 406 -1.74 3.00 -2.93
CA VAL A 406 -1.40 1.62 -2.53
C VAL A 406 -0.06 1.21 -3.13
N ILE A 407 0.17 1.42 -4.43
CA ILE A 407 1.44 1.08 -5.08
C ILE A 407 2.60 1.88 -4.48
N SER A 408 2.42 3.19 -4.30
CA SER A 408 3.43 4.04 -3.62
C SER A 408 3.74 3.52 -2.22
N TYR A 409 2.73 3.20 -1.42
CA TYR A 409 2.90 2.65 -0.08
C TYR A 409 3.64 1.30 -0.09
N LEU A 410 3.22 0.35 -0.94
CA LEU A 410 3.89 -0.96 -1.09
C LEU A 410 5.36 -0.78 -1.51
N LYS A 411 5.65 0.20 -2.37
CA LYS A 411 7.01 0.55 -2.75
C LYS A 411 7.84 0.98 -1.55
N HIS A 412 7.32 1.84 -0.68
CA HIS A 412 8.05 2.32 0.50
C HIS A 412 8.19 1.23 1.58
N GLU A 413 7.13 0.47 1.87
CA GLU A 413 7.11 -0.52 2.95
C GLU A 413 7.78 -1.87 2.61
N PHE A 414 7.78 -2.26 1.33
CA PHE A 414 8.22 -3.59 0.91
C PHE A 414 9.33 -3.56 -0.14
N PHE A 415 9.15 -2.79 -1.23
CA PHE A 415 10.05 -2.89 -2.39
C PHE A 415 11.29 -2.00 -2.30
N THR A 416 11.31 -0.99 -1.43
CA THR A 416 12.44 -0.06 -1.28
C THR A 416 12.84 0.18 0.16
N ILE A 417 12.38 -0.68 1.08
CA ILE A 417 12.63 -0.53 2.51
C ILE A 417 14.13 -0.52 2.82
N ARG A 418 14.55 0.44 3.65
CA ARG A 418 15.95 0.61 4.04
C ARG A 418 16.31 -0.37 5.15
N ASN A 419 17.54 -0.87 5.13
CA ASN A 419 18.12 -1.72 6.19
C ASN A 419 17.27 -2.95 6.57
N ARG A 420 16.45 -3.48 5.64
CA ARG A 420 15.60 -4.66 5.84
C ARG A 420 14.64 -4.53 7.03
N ARG A 421 14.21 -3.31 7.36
CA ARG A 421 13.31 -2.99 8.49
C ARG A 421 11.84 -3.17 8.06
N SER A 422 11.48 -4.37 7.67
CA SER A 422 10.09 -4.76 7.38
C SER A 422 9.85 -6.14 7.98
N PHE A 423 8.59 -6.50 8.23
CA PHE A 423 8.23 -7.82 8.72
C PHE A 423 8.55 -8.92 7.68
N LEU A 424 8.71 -8.54 6.40
CA LEU A 424 9.20 -9.39 5.31
C LEU A 424 10.73 -9.28 5.12
N GLY A 425 11.43 -8.61 6.04
CA GLY A 425 12.87 -8.41 5.98
C GLY A 425 13.30 -7.62 4.74
N GLY A 426 14.27 -8.18 4.00
CA GLY A 426 14.81 -7.59 2.77
C GLY A 426 14.49 -8.38 1.51
N HIS A 427 13.58 -9.36 1.57
CA HIS A 427 13.33 -10.28 0.46
C HIS A 427 12.82 -9.56 -0.79
N PHE A 428 12.02 -8.51 -0.61
CA PHE A 428 11.43 -7.73 -1.70
C PHE A 428 12.15 -6.41 -2.00
N SER A 429 13.13 -6.03 -1.18
CA SER A 429 13.76 -4.70 -1.23
C SER A 429 15.08 -4.65 -1.98
N ASN A 430 15.55 -5.79 -2.48
CA ASN A 430 16.82 -5.86 -3.21
C ASN A 430 16.68 -5.15 -4.56
N ARG A 431 17.60 -4.23 -4.83
CA ARG A 431 17.66 -3.52 -6.12
C ARG A 431 18.63 -4.22 -7.03
N THR A 432 18.12 -4.78 -8.13
CA THR A 432 18.95 -5.28 -9.23
C THR A 432 19.22 -4.14 -10.20
N PRO A 433 20.47 -3.95 -10.66
CA PRO A 433 20.76 -2.97 -11.70
C PRO A 433 19.94 -3.25 -12.96
N SER A 434 19.15 -2.26 -13.41
CA SER A 434 18.19 -2.45 -14.51
C SER A 434 18.86 -2.74 -15.86
N PHE A 435 20.11 -2.34 -16.05
CA PHE A 435 20.85 -2.64 -17.29
C PHE A 435 21.09 -4.14 -17.51
N MET A 436 21.07 -4.96 -16.45
CA MET A 436 21.17 -6.41 -16.55
C MET A 436 19.97 -7.03 -17.29
N LEU A 437 18.85 -6.31 -17.40
CA LEU A 437 17.69 -6.76 -18.17
C LEU A 437 17.84 -6.49 -19.67
N VAL A 438 18.79 -5.65 -20.11
CA VAL A 438 18.92 -5.27 -21.53
C VAL A 438 19.28 -6.47 -22.41
N PRO A 439 20.29 -7.32 -22.09
CA PRO A 439 20.58 -8.50 -22.90
C PRO A 439 19.37 -9.44 -23.00
N LEU A 440 18.67 -9.66 -21.88
CA LEU A 440 17.47 -10.49 -21.84
C LEU A 440 16.35 -9.89 -22.70
N ARG A 441 16.16 -8.56 -22.64
CA ARG A 441 15.17 -7.82 -23.44
C ARG A 441 15.44 -7.94 -24.93
N LEU A 442 16.70 -7.73 -25.34
CA LEU A 442 17.13 -7.86 -26.73
C LEU A 442 16.98 -9.29 -27.22
N TRP A 443 17.34 -10.28 -26.40
CA TRP A 443 17.26 -11.69 -26.77
C TRP A 443 15.83 -12.17 -26.93
N VAL A 444 14.95 -11.94 -25.94
CA VAL A 444 13.52 -12.28 -26.05
C VAL A 444 12.89 -11.57 -27.25
N GLY A 445 13.26 -10.30 -27.46
CA GLY A 445 12.80 -9.55 -28.62
C GLY A 445 13.24 -10.16 -29.95
N ALA A 446 14.52 -10.55 -30.07
CA ALA A 446 15.06 -11.19 -31.25
C ALA A 446 14.40 -12.54 -31.54
N VAL A 447 14.13 -13.35 -30.50
CA VAL A 447 13.40 -14.62 -30.64
C VAL A 447 12.00 -14.38 -31.20
N TRP A 448 11.24 -13.41 -30.69
CA TRP A 448 9.91 -13.12 -31.23
C TRP A 448 9.94 -12.61 -32.68
N VAL A 449 10.92 -11.78 -33.05
CA VAL A 449 11.10 -11.38 -34.45
C VAL A 449 11.43 -12.59 -35.31
N TYR A 450 12.32 -13.46 -34.84
CA TYR A 450 12.72 -14.67 -35.55
C TYR A 450 11.51 -15.59 -35.82
N GLU A 451 10.73 -15.90 -34.79
CA GLU A 451 9.51 -16.72 -34.88
C GLU A 451 8.52 -16.15 -35.90
N GLY A 452 8.23 -14.84 -35.81
CA GLY A 452 7.30 -14.19 -36.74
C GLY A 452 7.81 -14.19 -38.18
N VAL A 453 9.11 -13.96 -38.40
CA VAL A 453 9.72 -14.01 -39.75
C VAL A 453 9.71 -15.43 -40.31
N MET A 454 10.01 -16.44 -39.51
CA MET A 454 9.98 -17.84 -39.96
C MET A 454 8.58 -18.26 -40.41
N LYS A 455 7.53 -17.88 -39.66
CA LYS A 455 6.14 -18.14 -40.07
C LYS A 455 5.78 -17.46 -41.39
N ILE A 456 6.28 -16.26 -41.67
CA ILE A 456 6.11 -15.62 -42.98
C ILE A 456 6.77 -16.46 -44.07
N LEU A 457 8.00 -16.93 -43.84
CA LEU A 457 8.73 -17.76 -44.82
C LEU A 457 8.09 -19.14 -45.03
N GLU A 458 7.46 -19.70 -44.01
CA GLU A 458 6.68 -20.94 -44.07
C GLU A 458 5.31 -20.78 -44.77
N GLY A 459 4.95 -19.57 -45.20
CA GLY A 459 3.74 -19.33 -45.97
C GLY A 459 2.48 -19.11 -45.11
N TRP A 460 2.62 -18.72 -43.83
CA TRP A 460 1.47 -18.40 -42.96
C TRP A 460 0.63 -17.20 -43.45
N PHE A 461 1.07 -16.47 -44.47
CA PHE A 461 0.30 -15.39 -45.10
C PHE A 461 -0.49 -15.86 -46.33
N GLU A 462 -0.17 -17.04 -46.84
CA GLU A 462 -0.66 -17.52 -48.13
C GLU A 462 -1.76 -18.57 -47.99
N LYS A 463 -1.69 -19.44 -46.97
CA LYS A 463 -2.65 -20.52 -46.75
C LYS A 463 -3.01 -20.72 -45.27
N PRO A 464 -4.23 -21.20 -44.94
CA PRO A 464 -4.60 -21.54 -43.56
C PRO A 464 -3.74 -22.69 -43.01
N MET A 465 -3.00 -22.43 -41.93
CA MET A 465 -2.10 -23.42 -41.29
C MET A 465 -2.63 -23.89 -39.93
N LEU A 466 -3.53 -23.13 -39.30
CA LEU A 466 -3.95 -23.36 -37.90
C LEU A 466 -4.66 -24.69 -37.67
N THR A 467 -5.42 -25.19 -38.65
CA THR A 467 -6.09 -26.50 -38.52
C THR A 467 -5.07 -27.63 -38.39
N GLY A 468 -4.04 -27.64 -39.25
CA GLY A 468 -2.95 -28.61 -39.17
C GLY A 468 -2.08 -28.40 -37.92
N PHE A 469 -1.84 -27.14 -37.56
CA PHE A 469 -1.03 -26.77 -36.39
C PHE A 469 -1.63 -27.26 -35.06
N PHE A 470 -2.90 -26.93 -34.78
CA PHE A 470 -3.56 -27.40 -33.56
C PHE A 470 -3.89 -28.90 -33.62
N GLY A 471 -4.30 -29.40 -34.79
CA GLY A 471 -4.61 -30.81 -34.99
C GLY A 471 -3.42 -31.72 -34.73
N GLY A 472 -2.26 -31.43 -35.33
CA GLY A 472 -1.04 -32.20 -35.15
C GLY A 472 -0.57 -32.23 -33.69
N ALA A 473 -0.61 -31.09 -33.00
CA ALA A 473 -0.26 -31.04 -31.58
C ALA A 473 -1.22 -31.88 -30.71
N ASN A 474 -2.54 -31.75 -30.91
CA ASN A 474 -3.54 -32.53 -30.18
C ASN A 474 -3.35 -34.03 -30.42
N THR A 475 -3.20 -34.45 -31.68
CA THR A 475 -2.99 -35.86 -32.04
C THR A 475 -1.71 -36.41 -31.42
N TRP A 476 -0.63 -35.63 -31.38
CA TRP A 476 0.62 -36.03 -30.74
C TRP A 476 0.45 -36.29 -29.24
N PHE A 477 -0.15 -35.34 -28.50
CA PHE A 477 -0.45 -35.53 -27.07
C PHE A 477 -1.40 -36.71 -26.83
N ASP A 478 -2.48 -36.82 -27.60
CA ASP A 478 -3.49 -37.88 -27.45
C ASP A 478 -2.92 -39.28 -27.75
N THR A 479 -1.98 -39.38 -28.70
CA THR A 479 -1.26 -40.64 -28.99
C THR A 479 -0.40 -41.07 -27.80
N LEU A 480 0.34 -40.13 -27.18
CA LEU A 480 1.16 -40.42 -26.01
C LEU A 480 0.33 -40.76 -24.77
N LEU A 481 -0.85 -40.18 -24.64
CA LEU A 481 -1.80 -40.45 -23.55
C LEU A 481 -2.59 -41.75 -23.76
N GLY A 482 -2.43 -42.44 -24.90
CA GLY A 482 -3.18 -43.64 -25.26
C GLY A 482 -4.66 -43.38 -25.53
N ARG A 483 -5.03 -42.14 -25.87
CA ARG A 483 -6.41 -41.70 -26.17
C ARG A 483 -6.80 -42.00 -27.63
N ILE A 484 -5.81 -42.15 -28.52
CA ILE A 484 -5.98 -42.50 -29.94
C ILE A 484 -5.06 -43.68 -30.27
N ASP A 485 -5.55 -44.64 -31.05
CA ASP A 485 -4.74 -45.74 -31.56
C ASP A 485 -3.68 -45.19 -32.55
N PRO A 486 -2.40 -45.59 -32.41
CA PRO A 486 -1.33 -45.18 -33.32
C PRO A 486 -1.65 -45.35 -34.82
N ALA A 487 -2.40 -46.39 -35.19
CA ALA A 487 -2.82 -46.61 -36.57
C ALA A 487 -3.89 -45.61 -37.05
N ALA A 488 -4.70 -45.07 -36.13
CA ALA A 488 -5.65 -44.00 -36.40
C ALA A 488 -4.96 -42.62 -36.43
N ALA A 489 -3.88 -42.44 -35.68
CA ALA A 489 -3.06 -41.22 -35.72
C ALA A 489 -2.37 -41.03 -37.10
N ASP A 490 -1.85 -42.11 -37.70
CA ASP A 490 -1.26 -42.07 -39.05
C ASP A 490 -2.28 -41.74 -40.16
N ALA A 491 -3.56 -42.14 -39.99
CA ALA A 491 -4.63 -41.80 -40.92
C ALA A 491 -5.03 -40.31 -40.87
N VAL A 492 -4.90 -39.68 -39.69
CA VAL A 492 -5.13 -38.23 -39.51
C VAL A 492 -3.93 -37.43 -40.01
N ALA A 493 -2.70 -37.90 -39.77
CA ALA A 493 -1.47 -37.26 -40.24
C ALA A 493 -1.31 -37.30 -41.77
N SER A 494 -1.75 -38.38 -42.43
CA SER A 494 -1.70 -38.51 -43.90
C SER A 494 -2.74 -37.68 -44.64
N ALA A 495 -3.85 -37.30 -43.99
CA ALA A 495 -4.83 -36.34 -44.51
C ALA A 495 -4.39 -34.86 -44.37
N SER A 496 -3.37 -34.59 -43.55
CA SER A 496 -2.73 -33.28 -43.37
C SER A 496 -1.32 -33.29 -43.96
N THR A 497 -1.20 -33.52 -45.27
CA THR A 497 0.09 -33.77 -45.96
C THR A 497 1.00 -32.52 -46.10
N GLU A 498 0.89 -31.53 -45.21
CA GLU A 498 1.80 -30.38 -45.12
C GLU A 498 2.06 -29.90 -43.68
N ALA A 499 1.72 -30.68 -42.63
CA ALA A 499 1.80 -30.24 -41.23
C ALA A 499 2.56 -31.22 -40.31
N VAL A 500 3.81 -31.56 -40.65
CA VAL A 500 4.71 -32.31 -39.73
C VAL A 500 5.67 -31.38 -38.96
N ASP A 501 5.65 -30.06 -39.20
CA ASP A 501 6.55 -29.09 -38.53
C ASP A 501 5.89 -28.26 -37.40
N ALA A 502 4.63 -28.53 -37.04
CA ALA A 502 3.92 -27.77 -35.99
C ALA A 502 4.49 -27.94 -34.57
N VAL A 503 5.33 -28.97 -34.40
CA VAL A 503 5.95 -29.32 -33.12
C VAL A 503 7.47 -29.05 -33.16
N ALA A 504 8.09 -29.01 -34.34
CA ALA A 504 9.52 -28.74 -34.53
C ALA A 504 9.86 -27.24 -34.67
N SER A 505 8.90 -26.40 -35.07
CA SER A 505 9.13 -24.97 -35.33
C SER A 505 9.44 -24.11 -34.09
N ALA A 506 9.28 -24.64 -32.87
CA ALA A 506 9.57 -23.89 -31.64
C ALA A 506 11.00 -24.08 -31.09
N SER A 507 11.86 -24.90 -31.71
CA SER A 507 13.30 -24.91 -31.45
C SER A 507 14.03 -25.81 -32.43
N THR A 508 15.11 -25.32 -33.01
CA THR A 508 16.07 -26.10 -33.81
C THR A 508 16.58 -27.33 -33.06
N ALA A 509 15.93 -28.48 -33.24
CA ALA A 509 16.48 -29.81 -32.95
C ALA A 509 15.64 -30.91 -33.60
N VAL A 510 16.18 -31.44 -34.70
CA VAL A 510 16.08 -32.83 -35.19
C VAL A 510 14.68 -33.34 -35.58
N ALA A 511 14.36 -33.18 -36.87
CA ALA A 511 13.55 -34.12 -37.61
C ALA A 511 14.35 -35.42 -37.80
N ASP A 512 14.11 -36.42 -36.94
CA ASP A 512 14.31 -37.86 -37.20
C ASP A 512 14.05 -38.66 -35.92
N ALA A 513 12.84 -39.23 -35.78
CA ALA A 513 12.63 -40.49 -35.05
C ALA A 513 11.22 -41.03 -35.31
N ALA A 514 11.15 -42.03 -36.20
CA ALA A 514 10.03 -42.94 -36.27
C ALA A 514 10.02 -43.88 -35.03
N VAL A 515 8.80 -44.27 -34.64
CA VAL A 515 8.44 -45.37 -33.72
C VAL A 515 8.55 -45.08 -32.21
N GLN A 516 7.39 -44.74 -31.63
CA GLN A 516 6.87 -45.10 -30.30
C GLN A 516 7.89 -45.43 -29.20
N THR A 517 8.20 -44.46 -28.34
CA THR A 517 8.61 -44.66 -26.93
C THR A 517 8.47 -43.37 -26.12
N GLY A 518 7.44 -42.56 -26.40
CA GLY A 518 7.16 -41.40 -25.56
C GLY A 518 6.55 -41.81 -24.22
N THR A 519 6.84 -41.05 -23.17
CA THR A 519 6.45 -41.37 -21.79
C THR A 519 5.55 -40.27 -21.22
N VAL A 520 4.45 -40.67 -20.57
CA VAL A 520 3.60 -39.73 -19.82
C VAL A 520 4.21 -39.54 -18.43
N ILE A 521 4.59 -38.30 -18.11
CA ILE A 521 5.16 -37.96 -16.80
C ILE A 521 4.04 -37.71 -15.79
N PHE A 522 3.07 -36.87 -16.15
CA PHE A 522 1.80 -36.76 -15.42
C PHE A 522 0.67 -36.26 -16.32
N ASP A 523 -0.54 -36.73 -16.01
CA ASP A 523 -1.82 -36.28 -16.57
C ASP A 523 -2.78 -36.07 -15.38
N TRP A 524 -3.01 -34.81 -15.00
CA TRP A 524 -3.89 -34.47 -13.87
C TRP A 524 -5.09 -33.68 -14.35
N ASN A 525 -6.28 -34.25 -14.14
CA ASN A 525 -7.54 -33.63 -14.50
C ASN A 525 -8.23 -32.98 -13.29
N PHE A 526 -8.37 -31.65 -13.31
CA PHE A 526 -8.96 -30.85 -12.23
C PHE A 526 -10.41 -30.40 -12.54
N LYS A 527 -11.11 -31.07 -13.47
CA LYS A 527 -12.46 -30.75 -13.99
C LYS A 527 -12.59 -29.45 -14.78
N LEU A 528 -11.91 -28.38 -14.37
CA LEU A 528 -11.90 -27.08 -15.07
C LEU A 528 -10.78 -26.99 -16.11
N PHE A 529 -9.70 -27.75 -15.91
CA PHE A 529 -8.57 -27.86 -16.82
C PHE A 529 -7.83 -29.17 -16.54
N GLU A 530 -7.05 -29.61 -17.52
CA GLU A 530 -6.20 -30.79 -17.45
C GLU A 530 -4.74 -30.38 -17.69
N THR A 531 -3.82 -30.82 -16.84
CA THR A 531 -2.40 -30.53 -16.96
C THR A 531 -1.65 -31.77 -17.40
N ILE A 532 -0.97 -31.66 -18.53
CA ILE A 532 -0.33 -32.77 -19.23
C ILE A 532 1.16 -32.46 -19.35
N LEU A 533 2.00 -33.40 -18.93
CA LEU A 533 3.44 -33.36 -19.16
C LEU A 533 3.89 -34.69 -19.76
N VAL A 534 4.45 -34.63 -20.97
CA VAL A 534 4.87 -35.81 -21.74
C VAL A 534 6.29 -35.63 -22.25
N SER A 535 7.01 -36.73 -22.43
CA SER A 535 8.25 -36.77 -23.19
C SER A 535 8.04 -37.47 -24.52
N GLY A 536 8.57 -36.89 -25.60
CA GLY A 536 8.58 -37.49 -26.92
C GLY A 536 9.53 -38.69 -27.05
N THR A 537 10.43 -38.88 -26.08
CA THR A 537 11.41 -39.97 -26.03
C THR A 537 11.38 -40.69 -24.67
N ASP A 538 12.16 -41.76 -24.55
CA ASP A 538 12.37 -42.42 -23.26
C ASP A 538 12.98 -41.46 -22.25
N LEU A 539 12.43 -41.44 -21.02
CA LEU A 539 12.79 -40.45 -20.01
C LEU A 539 14.29 -40.46 -19.65
N ALA A 540 14.99 -41.59 -19.82
CA ALA A 540 16.42 -41.69 -19.55
C ALA A 540 17.29 -41.00 -20.60
N SER A 541 16.79 -40.80 -21.82
CA SER A 541 17.48 -40.11 -22.92
C SER A 541 16.90 -38.73 -23.24
N SER A 542 15.79 -38.34 -22.62
CA SER A 542 15.12 -37.07 -22.88
C SER A 542 15.92 -35.85 -22.41
N THR A 543 15.91 -34.82 -23.24
CA THR A 543 16.38 -33.47 -22.93
C THR A 543 15.20 -32.50 -22.73
N LEU A 544 15.46 -31.24 -22.37
CA LEU A 544 14.39 -30.24 -22.21
C LEU A 544 13.63 -29.93 -23.51
N SER A 545 14.20 -30.23 -24.69
CA SER A 545 13.49 -30.08 -25.97
C SER A 545 12.55 -31.25 -26.26
N ASP A 546 12.66 -32.37 -25.53
CA ASP A 546 11.81 -33.54 -25.75
C ASP A 546 10.60 -33.57 -24.82
N ILE A 547 10.62 -32.73 -23.76
CA ILE A 547 9.57 -32.66 -22.75
C ILE A 547 8.62 -31.49 -23.05
N ALA A 548 7.36 -31.81 -23.29
CA ALA A 548 6.30 -30.84 -23.58
C ALA A 548 5.28 -30.76 -22.45
N PHE A 549 4.88 -29.53 -22.11
CA PHE A 549 3.85 -29.23 -21.11
C PHE A 549 2.65 -28.55 -21.77
N LYS A 550 1.45 -28.98 -21.40
CA LYS A 550 0.19 -28.43 -21.90
C LYS A 550 -0.84 -28.30 -20.79
N ILE A 551 -1.62 -27.22 -20.83
CA ILE A 551 -2.79 -27.03 -19.96
C ILE A 551 -4.02 -27.01 -20.85
N GLN A 552 -4.72 -28.13 -20.94
CA GLN A 552 -5.95 -28.20 -21.71
C GLN A 552 -7.10 -27.56 -20.91
N VAL A 553 -7.73 -26.54 -21.50
CA VAL A 553 -8.85 -25.84 -20.90
C VAL A 553 -10.06 -25.99 -21.83
N PRO A 554 -11.16 -26.63 -21.40
CA PRO A 554 -12.32 -26.89 -22.27
C PRO A 554 -12.90 -25.65 -22.95
N PHE A 555 -12.85 -24.50 -22.26
CA PHE A 555 -13.28 -23.22 -22.82
C PHE A 555 -12.36 -22.74 -23.96
N VAL A 556 -11.05 -22.95 -23.84
CA VAL A 556 -10.09 -22.58 -24.89
C VAL A 556 -10.27 -23.49 -26.10
N ASP A 557 -10.45 -24.80 -25.89
CA ASP A 557 -10.74 -25.75 -26.98
C ASP A 557 -12.02 -25.37 -27.72
N TRP A 558 -13.08 -25.02 -26.98
CA TRP A 558 -14.31 -24.50 -27.57
C TRP A 558 -14.07 -23.24 -28.39
N PHE A 559 -13.30 -22.28 -27.87
CA PHE A 559 -13.00 -21.03 -28.57
C PHE A 559 -12.17 -21.27 -29.84
N VAL A 560 -11.15 -22.13 -29.78
CA VAL A 560 -10.34 -22.49 -30.94
C VAL A 560 -11.22 -23.15 -32.01
N ASN A 561 -12.02 -24.15 -31.64
CA ASN A 561 -12.82 -24.90 -32.61
C ASN A 561 -13.98 -24.09 -33.20
N ASN A 562 -14.64 -23.24 -32.41
CA ASN A 562 -15.85 -22.53 -32.83
C ASN A 562 -15.63 -21.09 -33.29
N VAL A 563 -14.48 -20.49 -32.96
CA VAL A 563 -14.15 -19.10 -33.35
C VAL A 563 -12.93 -19.11 -34.25
N VAL A 564 -11.79 -19.63 -33.81
CA VAL A 564 -10.54 -19.53 -34.59
C VAL A 564 -10.59 -20.38 -35.86
N LEU A 565 -11.05 -21.63 -35.75
CA LEU A 565 -11.14 -22.59 -36.84
C LEU A 565 -12.48 -22.55 -37.59
N ALA A 566 -13.36 -21.60 -37.28
CA ALA A 566 -14.73 -21.55 -37.80
C ALA A 566 -14.83 -21.40 -39.34
N SER A 567 -13.84 -20.78 -39.95
CA SER A 567 -13.72 -20.63 -41.41
C SER A 567 -12.28 -20.34 -41.81
N ASP A 568 -11.90 -20.66 -43.05
CA ASP A 568 -10.56 -20.35 -43.58
C ASP A 568 -10.23 -18.86 -43.47
N GLY A 569 -11.20 -17.97 -43.70
CA GLY A 569 -11.01 -16.54 -43.56
C GLY A 569 -10.69 -16.09 -42.12
N MET A 570 -11.31 -16.72 -41.12
CA MET A 570 -11.02 -16.43 -39.71
C MET A 570 -9.68 -17.02 -39.27
N GLN A 571 -9.34 -18.22 -39.74
CA GLN A 571 -8.02 -18.83 -39.52
C GLN A 571 -6.92 -17.92 -40.06
N MET A 572 -7.11 -17.45 -41.29
CA MET A 572 -6.19 -16.57 -41.99
C MET A 572 -6.03 -15.23 -41.24
N PHE A 573 -7.14 -14.63 -40.80
CA PHE A 573 -7.09 -13.42 -39.96
C PHE A 573 -6.30 -13.63 -38.66
N MET A 574 -6.61 -14.70 -37.91
CA MET A 574 -5.97 -14.95 -36.61
C MET A 574 -4.48 -15.24 -36.75
N GLN A 575 -4.07 -16.04 -37.74
CA GLN A 575 -2.65 -16.39 -37.91
C GLN A 575 -1.82 -15.20 -38.40
N ILE A 576 -2.34 -14.36 -39.33
CA ILE A 576 -1.68 -13.09 -39.69
C ILE A 576 -1.55 -12.20 -38.46
N PHE A 577 -2.62 -12.07 -37.68
CA PHE A 577 -2.61 -11.22 -36.49
C PHE A 577 -1.54 -11.68 -35.49
N ILE A 578 -1.46 -12.99 -35.21
CA ILE A 578 -0.44 -13.56 -34.32
C ILE A 578 0.97 -13.23 -34.84
N VAL A 579 1.26 -13.52 -36.11
CA VAL A 579 2.59 -13.27 -36.71
C VAL A 579 2.97 -11.79 -36.66
N ILE A 580 2.04 -10.88 -36.96
CA ILE A 580 2.26 -9.43 -36.83
C ILE A 580 2.55 -9.07 -35.37
N MET A 581 1.79 -9.62 -34.42
CA MET A 581 2.01 -9.36 -33.00
C MET A 581 3.37 -9.87 -32.52
N GLU A 582 3.83 -11.04 -32.96
CA GLU A 582 5.17 -11.57 -32.65
C GLU A 582 6.26 -10.59 -33.09
N ILE A 583 6.19 -10.11 -34.34
CA ILE A 583 7.17 -9.14 -34.86
C ILE A 583 7.09 -7.81 -34.09
N LEU A 584 5.89 -7.27 -33.84
CA LEU A 584 5.71 -6.01 -33.12
C LEU A 584 6.20 -6.09 -31.67
N ILE A 585 5.92 -7.19 -30.97
CA ILE A 585 6.43 -7.45 -29.62
C ILE A 585 7.94 -7.53 -29.66
N GLY A 586 8.49 -8.27 -30.62
CA GLY A 586 9.93 -8.45 -30.79
C GLY A 586 10.66 -7.13 -30.99
N LEU A 587 10.20 -6.32 -31.94
CA LEU A 587 10.72 -4.98 -32.20
C LEU A 587 10.53 -4.03 -31.01
N GLY A 588 9.37 -4.09 -30.34
CA GLY A 588 9.08 -3.30 -29.15
C GLY A 588 10.02 -3.61 -28.00
N LEU A 589 10.29 -4.89 -27.72
CA LEU A 589 11.27 -5.32 -26.73
C LEU A 589 12.68 -4.89 -27.14
N MET A 590 13.10 -5.12 -28.38
CA MET A 590 14.45 -4.75 -28.84
C MET A 590 14.68 -3.23 -28.72
N GLY A 591 13.75 -2.42 -29.22
CA GLY A 591 13.81 -0.96 -29.13
C GLY A 591 13.55 -0.39 -27.73
N GLY A 592 13.09 -1.23 -26.79
CA GLY A 592 12.66 -0.80 -25.46
C GLY A 592 11.51 0.20 -25.52
N CYS A 593 10.56 -0.03 -26.44
CA CYS A 593 9.36 0.79 -26.65
C CYS A 593 8.13 0.00 -26.21
N PHE A 594 7.33 0.57 -25.31
CA PHE A 594 6.20 -0.08 -24.66
C PHE A 594 6.57 -1.42 -24.03
N THR A 595 7.76 -1.52 -23.43
CA THR A 595 8.36 -2.78 -22.95
C THR A 595 7.43 -3.53 -21.99
N PHE A 596 6.73 -2.79 -21.10
CA PHE A 596 5.74 -3.38 -20.19
C PHE A 596 4.60 -4.08 -20.97
N LEU A 597 4.06 -3.41 -22.00
CA LEU A 597 2.99 -3.98 -22.82
C LEU A 597 3.53 -5.13 -23.67
N SER A 598 4.67 -4.98 -24.32
CA SER A 598 5.28 -6.04 -25.14
C SER A 598 5.59 -7.29 -24.32
N ALA A 599 6.14 -7.13 -23.11
CA ALA A 599 6.36 -8.25 -22.19
C ALA A 599 5.03 -8.87 -21.71
N GLY A 600 4.02 -8.06 -21.42
CA GLY A 600 2.69 -8.53 -21.04
C GLY A 600 2.01 -9.34 -22.16
N VAL A 601 2.04 -8.85 -23.40
CA VAL A 601 1.49 -9.58 -24.55
C VAL A 601 2.33 -10.82 -24.86
N SER A 602 3.65 -10.77 -24.73
CA SER A 602 4.52 -11.96 -24.81
C SER A 602 4.05 -13.03 -23.83
N LEU A 603 3.69 -12.70 -22.59
CA LEU A 603 3.17 -13.68 -21.64
C LEU A 603 1.81 -14.22 -22.04
N VAL A 604 0.94 -13.40 -22.63
CA VAL A 604 -0.35 -13.84 -23.16
C VAL A 604 -0.18 -14.83 -24.30
N LEU A 605 0.74 -14.57 -25.24
CA LEU A 605 1.05 -15.50 -26.33
C LEU A 605 1.63 -16.82 -25.81
N GLN A 606 2.54 -16.76 -24.83
CA GLN A 606 3.08 -17.97 -24.20
C GLN A 606 1.98 -18.77 -23.48
N ALA A 607 1.10 -18.09 -22.73
CA ALA A 607 -0.05 -18.74 -22.10
C ALA A 607 -0.98 -19.37 -23.15
N MET A 608 -1.21 -18.70 -24.27
CA MET A 608 -1.99 -19.23 -25.39
C MET A 608 -1.35 -20.53 -25.91
N PHE A 609 -0.05 -20.55 -26.20
CA PHE A 609 0.64 -21.76 -26.65
C PHE A 609 0.56 -22.90 -25.62
N VAL A 610 0.78 -22.62 -24.33
CA VAL A 610 0.61 -23.62 -23.26
C VAL A 610 -0.79 -24.23 -23.28
N THR A 611 -1.82 -23.43 -23.58
CA THR A 611 -3.22 -23.88 -23.57
C THR A 611 -3.73 -24.49 -24.87
N THR A 612 -3.01 -24.34 -25.98
CA THR A 612 -3.43 -24.86 -27.30
C THR A 612 -2.51 -25.98 -27.77
N THR A 613 -1.29 -25.66 -28.19
CA THR A 613 -0.31 -26.62 -28.71
C THR A 613 0.56 -27.27 -27.65
N GLY A 614 0.60 -26.71 -26.44
CA GLY A 614 1.65 -26.99 -25.47
C GLY A 614 2.93 -26.21 -25.77
N LEU A 615 3.85 -26.22 -24.80
CA LEU A 615 5.19 -25.66 -24.91
C LEU A 615 6.23 -26.67 -24.46
N TYR A 616 7.34 -26.73 -25.17
CA TYR A 616 8.52 -27.46 -24.74
C TYR A 616 9.21 -26.78 -23.56
N LEU A 617 9.75 -27.57 -22.62
CA LEU A 617 10.42 -27.01 -21.43
C LEU A 617 11.63 -26.14 -21.78
N ASN A 618 12.28 -26.37 -22.92
CA ASN A 618 13.35 -25.51 -23.43
C ASN A 618 12.88 -24.09 -23.82
N THR A 619 11.58 -23.82 -23.94
CA THR A 619 11.02 -22.48 -24.23
C THR A 619 10.47 -21.77 -22.99
N PHE A 620 10.32 -22.47 -21.86
CA PHE A 620 9.76 -21.91 -20.62
C PHE A 620 10.53 -20.71 -20.07
N TRP A 621 11.82 -20.60 -20.38
CA TRP A 621 12.61 -19.43 -20.02
C TRP A 621 12.00 -18.12 -20.57
N MET A 622 11.29 -18.15 -21.70
CA MET A 622 10.60 -16.97 -22.25
C MET A 622 9.50 -16.46 -21.34
N ILE A 623 8.80 -17.36 -20.62
CA ILE A 623 7.78 -16.97 -19.63
C ILE A 623 8.46 -16.23 -18.47
N PHE A 624 9.52 -16.80 -17.91
CA PHE A 624 10.26 -16.16 -16.81
C PHE A 624 10.91 -14.85 -17.24
N ALA A 625 11.42 -14.80 -18.47
CA ALA A 625 11.99 -13.59 -19.06
C ALA A 625 10.93 -12.51 -19.28
N GLY A 626 9.74 -12.88 -19.79
CA GLY A 626 8.59 -11.98 -19.92
C GLY A 626 8.20 -11.38 -18.57
N ILE A 627 8.12 -12.20 -17.51
CA ILE A 627 7.84 -11.73 -16.14
C ILE A 627 8.90 -10.74 -15.67
N ALA A 628 10.19 -11.06 -15.87
CA ALA A 628 11.28 -10.17 -15.47
C ALA A 628 11.26 -8.82 -16.23
N LEU A 629 10.87 -8.83 -17.50
CA LEU A 629 10.83 -7.64 -18.37
C LEU A 629 9.64 -6.72 -18.11
N LEU A 630 8.59 -7.18 -17.40
CA LEU A 630 7.50 -6.31 -16.94
C LEU A 630 8.02 -5.16 -16.06
N ILE A 631 9.13 -5.35 -15.34
CA ILE A 631 9.61 -4.38 -14.35
C ILE A 631 10.83 -3.62 -14.86
N GLY A 632 10.59 -2.51 -15.56
CA GLY A 632 11.60 -1.47 -15.78
C GLY A 632 12.64 -1.74 -16.89
N GLY A 633 12.49 -2.83 -17.66
CA GLY A 633 13.40 -3.16 -18.76
C GLY A 633 13.47 -2.10 -19.87
N GLY A 634 12.41 -1.30 -20.08
CA GLY A 634 12.35 -0.31 -21.16
C GLY A 634 13.10 0.99 -20.90
N TYR A 635 13.20 1.43 -19.64
CA TYR A 635 13.84 2.70 -19.29
C TYR A 635 15.36 2.69 -19.47
N THR A 636 15.97 1.51 -19.51
CA THR A 636 17.43 1.38 -19.65
C THR A 636 17.77 1.10 -21.11
N LEU A 637 18.49 2.03 -21.76
CA LEU A 637 18.87 1.92 -23.18
C LEU A 637 17.66 1.59 -24.08
N GLY A 638 16.52 2.26 -23.88
CA GLY A 638 15.29 2.04 -24.63
C GLY A 638 14.47 3.31 -24.80
N ILE A 639 13.55 3.28 -25.76
CA ILE A 639 12.69 4.42 -26.13
C ILE A 639 11.77 4.85 -24.98
N ASP A 640 11.35 3.91 -24.13
CA ASP A 640 10.51 4.15 -22.96
C ASP A 640 11.11 5.20 -22.00
N TYR A 641 12.42 5.36 -21.99
CA TYR A 641 13.10 6.43 -21.24
C TYR A 641 12.54 7.83 -21.59
N TYR A 642 12.21 8.07 -22.86
CA TYR A 642 11.65 9.33 -23.35
C TYR A 642 10.13 9.27 -23.49
N LEU A 643 9.62 8.15 -23.99
CA LEU A 643 8.21 7.98 -24.33
C LEU A 643 7.31 7.89 -23.10
N MET A 644 7.68 7.11 -22.07
CA MET A 644 6.83 6.90 -20.91
C MET A 644 6.61 8.17 -20.08
N PRO A 645 7.63 9.01 -19.80
CA PRO A 645 7.41 10.30 -19.16
C PRO A 645 6.49 11.23 -19.96
N PHE A 646 6.63 11.25 -21.30
CA PHE A 646 5.78 12.04 -22.18
C PHE A 646 4.31 11.56 -22.12
N LEU A 647 4.07 10.25 -22.22
CA LEU A 647 2.74 9.68 -22.10
C LEU A 647 2.13 9.94 -20.72
N LYS A 648 2.92 9.77 -19.64
CA LYS A 648 2.48 10.03 -18.27
C LYS A 648 2.02 11.49 -18.09
N LYS A 649 2.77 12.45 -18.61
CA LYS A 649 2.42 13.88 -18.56
C LYS A 649 1.07 14.20 -19.24
N ASN A 650 0.76 13.52 -20.34
CA ASN A 650 -0.51 13.69 -21.03
C ASN A 650 -1.65 12.91 -20.36
N TRP A 651 -1.36 11.72 -19.83
CA TRP A 651 -2.31 10.89 -19.09
C TRP A 651 -2.86 11.60 -17.85
N GLN A 652 -2.01 12.36 -17.15
CA GLN A 652 -2.41 13.19 -16.00
C GLN A 652 -3.47 14.24 -16.33
N LYS A 653 -3.65 14.63 -17.61
CA LYS A 653 -4.68 15.60 -18.04
C LYS A 653 -6.05 14.95 -18.26
N VAL A 654 -6.11 13.63 -18.36
CA VAL A 654 -7.33 12.91 -18.69
C VAL A 654 -8.28 12.87 -17.49
N LYS A 655 -9.49 13.42 -17.64
CA LYS A 655 -10.47 13.58 -16.54
C LYS A 655 -10.80 12.28 -15.81
N TRP A 656 -10.99 11.17 -16.55
CA TRP A 656 -11.32 9.88 -15.94
C TRP A 656 -10.11 9.24 -15.24
N ALA A 657 -8.90 9.38 -15.79
CA ALA A 657 -7.68 8.94 -15.12
C ALA A 657 -7.51 9.68 -13.79
N ARG A 658 -7.72 11.01 -13.79
CA ARG A 658 -7.70 11.86 -12.58
C ARG A 658 -8.70 11.40 -11.52
N LYS A 659 -9.88 10.99 -11.95
CA LYS A 659 -10.96 10.55 -11.06
C LYS A 659 -10.67 9.21 -10.38
N TRP A 660 -10.05 8.29 -11.11
CA TRP A 660 -9.76 6.94 -10.64
C TRP A 660 -8.38 6.80 -10.00
N TYR A 661 -7.64 7.91 -9.86
CA TYR A 661 -6.27 7.88 -9.37
C TYR A 661 -5.38 6.98 -10.21
N LEU A 662 -5.64 6.83 -11.51
CA LEU A 662 -4.80 6.05 -12.42
C LEU A 662 -3.63 6.89 -12.95
N TYR A 663 -3.13 7.82 -12.15
CA TYR A 663 -2.10 8.79 -12.51
C TYR A 663 -1.23 9.06 -11.26
N ASN A 664 0.07 9.30 -11.46
CA ASN A 664 1.19 9.38 -10.47
C ASN A 664 1.87 8.01 -10.26
N ASP A 665 3.21 7.84 -10.18
CA ASP A 665 4.18 8.41 -9.21
C ASP A 665 4.19 9.91 -9.00
#